data_AF-A0A1W9R141-F1
#
_entry.id   AF-A0A1W9R141-F1
#
_cell.length_a   1.000
_cell.length_b   1.000
_cell.length_c   1.000
_cell.angle_alpha   90.00
_cell.angle_beta   90.00
_cell.angle_gamma   90.00
#
_symmetry.space_group_name_H-M   'P 1'
#
loop_
_entity.id
_entity.type
_entity.pdbx_description
1 polymer ?
#
loop_
_entity_poly.entity_id
_entity_poly.type
_entity_poly.pdbx_seq_one_letter_code
_entity_poly.pdbx_strand_id
1 'polypeptide(L)'
;MIDCSGIIESNGGNGGNGTTYCGGGGGASGGSVYLEAVSVDLSNIISSSGGIGGMPYYSNPAGDGGDGRIRLNYSTFANTGEVSPDPFSGQFYNIIHTQLLNTNDLSGPYEISALIVDNEGDPITEAKLFYRINGGAFNEVDMTESKSGQGFSANIPGQSINTSIDYYLTATDGTDNYSLPLAAPAELFAFEITAYPPYGVTQTDNHDGTVDINWFEPVDLANFVDYTIYRSEQDGFTPGTFNLLVENIADTSYVDATVVDFHTYYYVVSANYDYTGTLVESFSGQTAGLLVDNVSQTTVIGYAFLEDRNNHANIKVSFVPESPSAVADSIYTNALGYFETHDLFPGVYSIRFSKPGFQTPIIMEGMSIVEDTDLGESTLFDMGTEVSGDVSGTWDGFYSVSGDITVPDGDSLIIEAGTVVRFLGYYNFFVYGYLACNGAEGDTVLITSGPVNQIQAQNQWKGIDFYNSSDDNSYLHYTTVEYAYDGIYLEWASPAIENCLVQQHSRYGAYLHQSEASMSFSLIQYCNDRGINLNYASPLIDNCQVMNCTNHGVTLNNYSNPTFLSCSIGHCNYGIVAYSNSDPTVDGCTISNITNDGIYFSTIWNRGLVTNNTLINNGNGIYLYYQSAPEIRGNLFIQNNYGIEYYYECDALVTENNFINNSYGIVFNTSSHYCETEISHNIFAYNVNDGIHKNNHSSVADNPTIVYNTIFGNGGDGIDIRQSGTEIITNNNITDNGGWGINVSVAIETFENNNIYSNAAGAISDLGYMPSETWNFVSFNPNNNADCDIYRNINEDPMYVLSDTLDFNLQFGSKCIDGGSEGVSDPDGSVSDIGKFPFEHGNPHQVVVTGFGNQTVSLEWDEVANDSLVEYNIYFKISGAEDDYSLFGSTADTAIDVTGLTNNVLYDFTVTGSYPNYESGYAPKVSERPGMPQLAYDPGSYSLIIPAAEDSIVEDFTLTNNGSRNLNVTFPRGNSESGNAYFDGSGDYVAYGHHDHLDGMDALTLECWLYRENNGHFEFMGKNHRNYQFYIESNNYVYFYKGYGNPQSNSYQSWNTSYYINANQWYHLAMTWEGSTMKLYVNGEHVWTASDAQSGPIPNFYQYSFDLGRRGGENSYYFKGKMAEARVWN
;
A
#
# COMPACT_ATOMS: atom_id res chain seq x y z
N MET A 1 55.07 35.04 -23.75
CA MET A 1 55.22 36.05 -22.68
C MET A 1 54.20 37.15 -22.95
N ILE A 2 53.38 37.53 -21.98
CA ILE A 2 52.44 38.66 -22.07
C ILE A 2 53.03 39.81 -21.24
N ASP A 3 53.26 40.96 -21.86
CA ASP A 3 53.64 42.21 -21.20
C ASP A 3 52.50 43.21 -21.43
N CYS A 4 51.69 43.46 -20.39
CA CYS A 4 50.47 44.26 -20.52
C CYS A 4 50.57 45.56 -19.75
N SER A 5 50.98 46.61 -20.44
CA SER A 5 50.95 47.99 -19.94
C SER A 5 49.64 48.74 -20.21
N GLY A 6 48.69 48.12 -20.93
CA GLY A 6 47.38 48.67 -21.33
C GLY A 6 46.19 48.04 -20.60
N ILE A 7 44.96 48.41 -21.00
CA ILE A 7 43.71 47.92 -20.38
C ILE A 7 43.09 46.80 -21.23
N ILE A 8 42.68 45.69 -20.61
CA ILE A 8 41.89 44.61 -21.22
C ILE A 8 40.53 44.53 -20.52
N GLU A 9 39.44 44.80 -21.24
CA GLU A 9 38.07 44.86 -20.70
C GLU A 9 37.13 43.93 -21.46
N SER A 10 36.28 43.18 -20.73
CA SER A 10 35.18 42.38 -21.28
C SER A 10 33.88 42.68 -20.53
N ASN A 11 33.06 43.57 -21.09
CA ASN A 11 31.85 44.07 -20.45
C ASN A 11 30.60 43.44 -21.09
N GLY A 12 29.63 43.00 -20.27
CA GLY A 12 28.33 42.53 -20.74
C GLY A 12 27.53 43.64 -21.43
N GLY A 13 26.68 43.27 -22.40
CA GLY A 13 25.78 44.21 -23.06
C GLY A 13 24.66 44.70 -22.12
N ASN A 14 24.37 46.00 -22.11
CA ASN A 14 23.27 46.56 -21.32
C ASN A 14 21.91 46.23 -21.96
N GLY A 15 20.90 45.95 -21.13
CA GLY A 15 19.53 45.68 -21.61
C GLY A 15 18.89 46.90 -22.29
N GLY A 16 18.10 46.67 -23.34
CA GLY A 16 17.37 47.72 -24.04
C GLY A 16 16.24 48.33 -23.21
N ASN A 17 15.96 49.62 -23.39
CA ASN A 17 14.83 50.30 -22.75
C ASN A 17 13.51 49.89 -23.43
N GLY A 18 12.68 49.09 -22.75
CA GLY A 18 11.39 48.66 -23.28
C GLY A 18 10.39 49.81 -23.46
N THR A 19 9.65 49.81 -24.58
CA THR A 19 8.51 50.70 -24.80
C THR A 19 7.21 49.98 -24.45
N THR A 20 6.49 50.49 -23.44
CA THR A 20 5.13 50.09 -23.00
C THR A 20 4.92 48.63 -22.54
N TYR A 21 4.59 48.48 -21.25
CA TYR A 21 4.07 47.30 -20.52
C TYR A 21 4.86 45.98 -20.54
N CYS A 22 5.96 45.85 -21.28
CA CYS A 22 6.85 44.68 -21.21
C CYS A 22 8.22 45.11 -20.65
N GLY A 23 8.68 44.48 -19.56
CA GLY A 23 10.03 44.66 -19.05
C GLY A 23 11.05 44.12 -20.05
N GLY A 24 12.02 44.92 -20.48
CA GLY A 24 13.12 44.44 -21.31
C GLY A 24 13.98 43.46 -20.52
N GLY A 25 14.09 42.21 -20.98
CA GLY A 25 14.92 41.19 -20.33
C GLY A 25 16.41 41.56 -20.37
N GLY A 26 17.05 41.73 -19.21
CA GLY A 26 18.50 41.78 -19.05
C GLY A 26 19.06 40.36 -19.01
N GLY A 27 19.32 39.77 -20.17
CA GLY A 27 19.73 38.36 -20.30
C GLY A 27 21.04 38.14 -21.05
N ALA A 28 22.00 39.07 -20.99
CA ALA A 28 23.33 38.82 -21.55
C ALA A 28 24.27 38.29 -20.45
N SER A 29 24.80 37.08 -20.64
CA SER A 29 25.89 36.54 -19.83
C SER A 29 27.15 37.41 -19.98
N GLY A 30 27.84 37.74 -18.88
CA GLY A 30 29.12 38.43 -18.94
C GLY A 30 30.15 37.65 -19.78
N GLY A 31 30.87 38.34 -20.66
CA GLY A 31 31.91 37.73 -21.49
C GLY A 31 33.03 37.10 -20.66
N SER A 32 33.68 36.07 -21.20
CA SER A 32 34.81 35.38 -20.55
C SER A 32 36.12 35.68 -21.29
N VAL A 33 37.18 36.01 -20.55
CA VAL A 33 38.52 36.25 -21.10
C VAL A 33 39.45 35.13 -20.67
N TYR A 34 40.08 34.45 -21.63
CA TYR A 34 41.11 33.44 -21.40
C TYR A 34 42.46 33.91 -21.95
N LEU A 35 43.48 33.94 -21.09
CA LEU A 35 44.85 34.32 -21.46
C LEU A 35 45.83 33.22 -21.03
N GLU A 36 46.76 32.85 -21.91
CA GLU A 36 47.76 31.81 -21.66
C GLU A 36 49.16 32.27 -22.10
N ALA A 37 50.14 32.21 -21.19
CA ALA A 37 51.53 32.51 -21.49
C ALA A 37 52.51 31.96 -20.46
N VAL A 38 53.68 31.48 -20.90
CA VAL A 38 54.78 31.02 -20.02
C VAL A 38 55.15 32.05 -18.94
N SER A 39 55.18 33.34 -19.29
CA SER A 39 55.36 34.43 -18.33
C SER A 39 54.41 35.59 -18.61
N VAL A 40 53.94 36.23 -17.56
CA VAL A 40 53.01 37.37 -17.60
C VAL A 40 53.53 38.49 -16.69
N ASP A 41 53.67 39.70 -17.23
CA ASP A 41 53.98 40.94 -16.49
C ASP A 41 52.83 41.93 -16.69
N LEU A 42 52.04 42.18 -15.64
CA LEU A 42 50.88 43.08 -15.65
C LEU A 42 51.19 44.37 -14.90
N SER A 43 51.09 45.51 -15.59
CA SER A 43 51.33 46.82 -14.97
C SER A 43 50.11 47.77 -14.99
N ASN A 44 48.94 47.30 -15.41
CA ASN A 44 47.71 48.11 -15.57
C ASN A 44 46.44 47.23 -15.38
N ILE A 45 45.26 47.62 -15.89
CA ILE A 45 43.96 47.01 -15.54
C ILE A 45 43.54 45.86 -16.48
N ILE A 46 43.11 44.73 -15.92
CA ILE A 46 42.28 43.71 -16.60
C ILE A 46 40.95 43.59 -15.86
N SER A 47 39.82 43.85 -16.51
CA SER A 47 38.51 43.79 -15.85
C SER A 47 37.39 43.17 -16.68
N SER A 48 36.40 42.60 -15.99
CA SER A 48 35.11 42.22 -16.58
C SER A 48 33.96 42.58 -15.65
N SER A 49 32.89 43.14 -16.21
CA SER A 49 31.66 43.46 -15.46
C SER A 49 30.41 42.91 -16.14
N GLY A 50 29.37 42.58 -15.36
CA GLY A 50 28.03 42.32 -15.89
C GLY A 50 27.41 43.53 -16.61
N GLY A 51 26.43 43.28 -17.47
CA GLY A 51 25.63 44.34 -18.12
C GLY A 51 24.53 44.86 -17.19
N ILE A 52 24.20 46.14 -17.28
CA ILE A 52 23.16 46.78 -16.44
C ILE A 52 21.77 46.56 -17.05
N GLY A 53 20.78 46.22 -16.22
CA GLY A 53 19.37 46.06 -16.62
C GLY A 53 18.72 47.37 -17.08
N GLY A 54 17.84 47.31 -18.09
CA GLY A 54 17.16 48.49 -18.64
C GLY A 54 16.15 49.14 -17.68
N MET A 55 15.89 50.44 -17.84
CA MET A 55 14.92 51.20 -17.02
C MET A 55 13.57 51.38 -17.75
N PRO A 56 12.44 50.85 -17.23
CA PRO A 56 11.12 51.18 -17.75
C PRO A 56 10.56 52.51 -17.20
N TYR A 57 9.60 53.09 -17.93
CA TYR A 57 8.97 54.40 -17.65
C TYR A 57 8.27 54.51 -16.27
N TYR A 58 8.04 53.39 -15.57
CA TYR A 58 7.41 53.29 -14.25
C TYR A 58 8.30 52.57 -13.21
N SER A 59 9.48 53.14 -12.94
CA SER A 59 10.30 53.00 -11.70
C SER A 59 10.71 51.62 -11.13
N ASN A 60 10.42 50.48 -11.75
CA ASN A 60 11.01 49.18 -11.35
C ASN A 60 12.08 48.72 -12.37
N PRO A 61 13.39 48.77 -12.05
CA PRO A 61 14.46 48.39 -12.97
C PRO A 61 14.43 46.87 -13.28
N ALA A 62 14.82 46.48 -14.49
CA ALA A 62 15.09 45.08 -14.83
C ALA A 62 16.35 44.59 -14.11
N GLY A 63 16.48 43.29 -13.86
CA GLY A 63 17.67 42.71 -13.22
C GLY A 63 18.94 42.88 -14.05
N ASP A 64 20.08 43.08 -13.38
CA ASP A 64 21.40 43.14 -14.02
C ASP A 64 21.82 41.76 -14.57
N GLY A 65 22.59 41.74 -15.65
CA GLY A 65 23.18 40.53 -16.21
C GLY A 65 24.32 39.99 -15.33
N GLY A 66 24.62 38.70 -15.44
CA GLY A 66 25.68 38.06 -14.63
C GLY A 66 27.09 38.59 -14.92
N ASP A 67 27.93 38.67 -13.88
CA ASP A 67 29.33 39.10 -13.99
C ASP A 67 30.19 38.18 -14.90
N GLY A 68 31.17 38.76 -15.59
CA GLY A 68 32.14 38.03 -16.43
C GLY A 68 33.16 37.22 -15.61
N ARG A 69 33.95 36.36 -16.29
CA ARG A 69 35.03 35.57 -15.66
C ARG A 69 36.35 35.75 -16.41
N ILE A 70 37.46 35.83 -15.68
CA ILE A 70 38.82 35.88 -16.25
C ILE A 70 39.60 34.63 -15.83
N ARG A 71 40.21 33.95 -16.80
CA ARG A 71 41.14 32.85 -16.55
C ARG A 71 42.52 33.19 -17.12
N LEU A 72 43.54 33.03 -16.27
CA LEU A 72 44.93 33.31 -16.61
C LEU A 72 45.77 32.05 -16.33
N ASN A 73 46.30 31.43 -17.39
CA ASN A 73 47.23 30.32 -17.27
C ASN A 73 48.67 30.82 -17.52
N TYR A 74 49.57 30.59 -16.56
CA TYR A 74 50.95 31.04 -16.66
C TYR A 74 51.94 30.18 -15.86
N SER A 75 53.23 30.23 -16.21
CA SER A 75 54.30 29.62 -15.41
C SER A 75 54.94 30.62 -14.45
N THR A 76 55.02 31.92 -14.80
CA THR A 76 55.50 33.01 -13.93
C THR A 76 54.62 34.27 -14.07
N PHE A 77 54.27 34.91 -12.95
CA PHE A 77 53.39 36.10 -12.91
C PHE A 77 53.98 37.21 -12.04
N ALA A 78 54.25 38.35 -12.68
CA ALA A 78 54.59 39.60 -12.02
C ALA A 78 53.41 40.57 -12.21
N ASN A 79 52.89 41.16 -11.13
CA ASN A 79 51.72 42.03 -11.20
C ASN A 79 51.89 43.27 -10.30
N THR A 80 51.80 44.45 -10.91
CA THR A 80 51.71 45.75 -10.24
C THR A 80 50.43 46.52 -10.61
N GLY A 81 49.51 45.90 -11.36
CA GLY A 81 48.23 46.44 -11.81
C GLY A 81 46.99 45.87 -11.08
N GLU A 82 45.79 46.09 -11.64
CA GLU A 82 44.51 45.67 -11.04
C GLU A 82 43.82 44.60 -11.90
N VAL A 83 43.34 43.51 -11.27
CA VAL A 83 42.61 42.42 -11.95
C VAL A 83 41.28 42.20 -11.22
N SER A 84 40.15 42.30 -11.93
CA SER A 84 38.82 42.12 -11.34
C SER A 84 37.79 41.56 -12.33
N PRO A 85 37.17 40.40 -12.07
CA PRO A 85 37.25 39.57 -10.87
C PRO A 85 38.55 38.74 -10.80
N ASP A 86 38.79 38.11 -9.65
CA ASP A 86 40.01 37.34 -9.38
C ASP A 86 40.25 36.23 -10.43
N PRO A 87 41.48 36.09 -10.95
CA PRO A 87 41.78 35.12 -12.01
C PRO A 87 41.84 33.68 -11.46
N PHE A 88 41.30 32.73 -12.23
CA PHE A 88 41.48 31.30 -11.97
C PHE A 88 42.81 30.78 -12.58
N SER A 89 43.65 30.10 -11.79
CA SER A 89 44.95 29.53 -12.23
C SER A 89 44.87 28.00 -12.43
N GLY A 90 45.25 27.50 -13.61
CA GLY A 90 45.36 26.05 -13.92
C GLY A 90 46.74 25.61 -14.46
N GLN A 91 46.99 24.30 -14.46
CA GLN A 91 48.28 23.65 -14.82
C GLN A 91 48.70 23.84 -16.29
N PHE A 92 50.02 23.83 -16.53
CA PHE A 92 50.69 23.94 -17.83
C PHE A 92 50.77 22.57 -18.53
N TYR A 93 50.62 22.51 -19.86
CA TYR A 93 50.80 21.29 -20.66
C TYR A 93 52.21 21.22 -21.27
N ASN A 94 52.85 20.06 -21.17
CA ASN A 94 54.24 19.84 -21.62
C ASN A 94 54.38 19.74 -23.16
N ILE A 95 53.27 19.56 -23.89
CA ILE A 95 53.20 19.66 -25.35
C ILE A 95 52.10 20.68 -25.69
N ILE A 96 52.40 21.64 -26.57
CA ILE A 96 51.49 22.69 -27.03
C ILE A 96 51.39 22.62 -28.56
N HIS A 97 50.18 22.40 -29.09
CA HIS A 97 49.88 22.30 -30.51
C HIS A 97 48.50 22.88 -30.84
N THR A 98 48.35 23.49 -32.01
CA THR A 98 47.05 23.94 -32.54
C THR A 98 46.59 23.00 -33.65
N GLN A 99 45.43 22.38 -33.45
CA GLN A 99 44.82 21.47 -34.42
C GLN A 99 44.66 22.13 -35.80
N LEU A 100 44.97 21.40 -36.87
CA LEU A 100 44.74 21.89 -38.23
C LEU A 100 43.24 21.97 -38.54
N LEU A 101 42.86 22.98 -39.32
CA LEU A 101 41.50 23.11 -39.84
C LEU A 101 41.30 22.25 -41.09
N ASN A 102 40.05 21.90 -41.37
CA ASN A 102 39.68 21.24 -42.62
C ASN A 102 40.14 22.05 -43.83
N THR A 103 40.63 21.36 -44.86
CA THR A 103 41.22 21.97 -46.05
C THR A 103 40.76 21.28 -47.32
N ASN A 104 40.70 22.00 -48.43
CA ASN A 104 40.54 21.42 -49.76
C ASN A 104 41.88 21.29 -50.50
N ASP A 105 43.02 21.43 -49.81
CA ASP A 105 44.35 21.22 -50.41
C ASP A 105 44.70 19.72 -50.48
N LEU A 106 44.64 19.16 -51.68
CA LEU A 106 45.00 17.76 -51.95
C LEU A 106 46.52 17.52 -52.00
N SER A 107 47.32 18.59 -52.09
CA SER A 107 48.74 18.48 -52.45
C SER A 107 49.67 18.26 -51.25
N GLY A 108 49.39 18.89 -50.10
CA GLY A 108 50.22 18.81 -48.90
C GLY A 108 51.69 19.22 -49.13
N PRO A 109 52.63 18.86 -48.22
CA PRO A 109 52.40 18.15 -46.96
C PRO A 109 51.70 19.02 -45.92
N TYR A 110 50.91 18.39 -45.04
CA TYR A 110 50.30 19.04 -43.89
C TYR A 110 51.30 19.05 -42.73
N GLU A 111 51.87 20.21 -42.43
CA GLU A 111 52.87 20.37 -41.37
C GLU A 111 52.19 20.41 -39.99
N ILE A 112 52.58 19.47 -39.12
CA ILE A 112 52.21 19.44 -37.71
C ILE A 112 53.37 20.03 -36.91
N SER A 113 53.13 21.16 -36.25
CA SER A 113 54.11 21.86 -35.42
C SER A 113 53.67 21.90 -33.96
N ALA A 114 54.60 21.64 -33.04
CA ALA A 114 54.35 21.66 -31.61
C ALA A 114 55.52 22.32 -30.85
N LEU A 115 55.20 22.98 -29.74
CA LEU A 115 56.16 23.41 -28.74
C LEU A 115 56.15 22.38 -27.61
N ILE A 116 57.30 21.82 -27.27
CA ILE A 116 57.46 20.76 -26.27
C ILE A 116 58.43 21.23 -25.20
N VAL A 117 57.98 21.22 -23.96
CA VAL A 117 58.70 21.76 -22.79
C VAL A 117 58.68 20.71 -21.70
N ASP A 118 59.87 20.34 -21.22
CA ASP A 118 60.00 19.65 -19.95
C ASP A 118 59.99 20.67 -18.80
N ASN A 119 59.28 20.36 -17.71
CA ASN A 119 59.09 21.28 -16.59
C ASN A 119 60.33 21.32 -15.67
N GLU A 120 61.13 20.26 -15.67
CA GLU A 120 62.38 20.12 -14.93
C GLU A 120 63.57 20.76 -15.67
N GLY A 121 63.41 21.03 -16.97
CA GLY A 121 64.37 21.72 -17.84
C GLY A 121 65.33 20.77 -18.57
N ASP A 122 65.04 19.47 -18.58
CA ASP A 122 65.80 18.44 -19.28
C ASP A 122 65.51 18.45 -20.79
N PRO A 123 66.49 18.12 -21.64
CA PRO A 123 66.31 18.13 -23.09
C PRO A 123 65.43 16.96 -23.54
N ILE A 124 64.41 17.26 -24.35
CA ILE A 124 63.57 16.23 -24.98
C ILE A 124 64.44 15.31 -25.85
N THR A 125 64.39 14.01 -25.57
CA THR A 125 65.18 12.98 -26.23
C THR A 125 64.48 12.37 -27.44
N GLU A 126 63.15 12.35 -27.44
CA GLU A 126 62.32 11.82 -28.53
C GLU A 126 60.99 12.58 -28.60
N ALA A 127 60.51 12.90 -29.80
CA ALA A 127 59.19 13.45 -30.05
C ALA A 127 58.61 12.84 -31.34
N LYS A 128 57.34 12.41 -31.30
CA LYS A 128 56.70 11.65 -32.38
C LYS A 128 55.30 12.13 -32.70
N LEU A 129 54.98 12.10 -33.99
CA LEU A 129 53.65 12.24 -34.55
C LEU A 129 53.11 10.86 -34.93
N PHE A 130 51.92 10.53 -34.44
CA PHE A 130 51.16 9.37 -34.87
C PHE A 130 49.92 9.84 -35.62
N TYR A 131 49.75 9.43 -36.87
CA TYR A 131 48.57 9.78 -37.66
C TYR A 131 47.99 8.58 -38.40
N ARG A 132 46.67 8.57 -38.59
CA ARG A 132 45.97 7.55 -39.38
C ARG A 132 45.04 8.19 -40.39
N ILE A 133 44.78 7.47 -41.46
CA ILE A 133 43.93 7.90 -42.56
C ILE A 133 42.66 7.05 -42.53
N ASN A 134 41.49 7.68 -42.51
CA ASN A 134 40.16 7.05 -42.53
C ASN A 134 40.01 5.92 -41.49
N GLY A 135 40.45 6.16 -40.25
CA GLY A 135 40.37 5.20 -39.15
C GLY A 135 41.31 3.97 -39.27
N GLY A 136 42.24 3.98 -40.22
CA GLY A 136 43.23 2.90 -40.42
C GLY A 136 44.28 2.79 -39.30
N ALA A 137 45.34 2.02 -39.55
CA ALA A 137 46.45 1.90 -38.61
C ALA A 137 47.25 3.22 -38.50
N PHE A 138 47.77 3.52 -37.30
CA PHE A 138 48.64 4.68 -37.10
C PHE A 138 49.99 4.49 -37.82
N ASN A 139 50.35 5.49 -38.59
CA ASN A 139 51.68 5.73 -39.10
C ASN A 139 52.43 6.56 -38.07
N GLU A 140 53.67 6.18 -37.79
CA GLU A 140 54.57 6.85 -36.85
C GLU A 140 55.60 7.66 -37.62
N VAL A 141 55.80 8.91 -37.23
CA VAL A 141 56.77 9.84 -37.84
C VAL A 141 57.53 10.56 -36.73
N ASP A 142 58.86 10.49 -36.78
CA ASP A 142 59.71 11.26 -35.88
C ASP A 142 59.56 12.76 -36.15
N MET A 143 59.34 13.54 -35.09
CA MET A 143 59.32 15.01 -35.18
C MET A 143 60.74 15.55 -35.08
N THR A 144 61.07 16.48 -35.97
CA THR A 144 62.40 17.10 -36.00
C THR A 144 62.37 18.42 -35.23
N GLU A 145 63.36 18.64 -34.35
CA GLU A 145 63.53 19.93 -33.69
C GLU A 145 63.82 21.02 -34.73
N SER A 146 62.93 21.99 -34.85
CA SER A 146 62.95 22.94 -35.94
C SER A 146 63.84 24.16 -35.66
N LYS A 147 63.94 24.67 -34.41
CA LYS A 147 64.89 25.72 -33.95
C LYS A 147 65.06 25.78 -32.42
N SER A 148 66.31 25.92 -31.97
CA SER A 148 66.82 26.25 -30.62
C SER A 148 65.86 26.11 -29.44
N GLY A 149 65.65 24.86 -28.99
CA GLY A 149 65.39 24.53 -27.61
C GLY A 149 64.13 23.72 -27.36
N GLN A 150 63.03 23.95 -28.08
CA GLN A 150 61.70 23.43 -27.69
C GLN A 150 60.68 23.27 -28.86
N GLY A 151 60.98 23.66 -30.09
CA GLY A 151 60.02 23.57 -31.22
C GLY A 151 60.23 22.34 -32.10
N PHE A 152 59.18 21.57 -32.36
CA PHE A 152 59.20 20.31 -33.11
C PHE A 152 58.21 20.33 -34.27
N SER A 153 58.56 19.76 -35.43
CA SER A 153 57.59 19.56 -36.51
C SER A 153 57.77 18.24 -37.28
N ALA A 154 56.66 17.75 -37.85
CA ALA A 154 56.59 16.61 -38.76
C ALA A 154 55.53 16.84 -39.84
N ASN A 155 55.61 16.11 -40.94
CA ASN A 155 54.76 16.30 -42.11
C ASN A 155 53.89 15.07 -42.38
N ILE A 156 52.60 15.30 -42.63
CA ILE A 156 51.67 14.30 -43.15
C ILE A 156 51.58 14.47 -44.69
N PRO A 157 51.75 13.42 -45.51
CA PRO A 157 51.61 13.53 -46.96
C PRO A 157 50.21 13.98 -47.39
N GLY A 158 50.12 14.72 -48.51
CA GLY A 158 48.85 15.13 -49.11
C GLY A 158 47.90 13.96 -49.35
N GLN A 159 46.59 14.17 -49.13
CA GLN A 159 45.54 13.16 -49.26
C GLN A 159 44.49 13.57 -50.28
N SER A 160 43.74 12.58 -50.79
CA SER A 160 42.59 12.82 -51.67
C SER A 160 41.46 13.55 -50.94
N ILE A 161 40.61 14.24 -51.70
CA ILE A 161 39.35 14.79 -51.18
C ILE A 161 38.49 13.70 -50.51
N ASN A 162 37.72 14.07 -49.50
CA ASN A 162 36.95 13.20 -48.59
C ASN A 162 37.80 12.22 -47.77
N THR A 163 38.96 12.70 -47.30
CA THR A 163 39.82 11.91 -46.40
C THR A 163 39.82 12.52 -45.02
N SER A 164 39.58 11.69 -44.00
CA SER A 164 39.71 12.07 -42.59
C SER A 164 41.09 11.65 -42.06
N ILE A 165 41.75 12.56 -41.36
CA ILE A 165 43.06 12.34 -40.74
C ILE A 165 42.91 12.54 -39.23
N ASP A 166 43.15 11.47 -38.47
CA ASP A 166 43.28 11.57 -37.01
C ASP A 166 44.75 11.51 -36.62
N TYR A 167 45.17 12.28 -35.63
CA TYR A 167 46.55 12.27 -35.16
C TYR A 167 46.71 12.65 -33.67
N TYR A 168 47.84 12.26 -33.10
CA TYR A 168 48.29 12.67 -31.76
C TYR A 168 49.81 12.76 -31.70
N LEU A 169 50.32 13.41 -30.65
CA LEU A 169 51.73 13.66 -30.43
C LEU A 169 52.21 12.99 -29.14
N THR A 170 53.47 12.58 -29.10
CA THR A 170 54.15 12.11 -27.88
C THR A 170 55.55 12.68 -27.79
N ALA A 171 56.08 12.81 -26.58
CA ALA A 171 57.48 13.16 -26.35
C ALA A 171 58.01 12.58 -25.03
N THR A 172 59.33 12.43 -24.93
CA THR A 172 60.01 11.99 -23.69
C THR A 172 61.42 12.58 -23.60
N ASP A 173 61.86 12.89 -22.38
CA ASP A 173 63.24 13.25 -22.02
C ASP A 173 64.08 12.02 -21.57
N GLY A 174 63.49 10.82 -21.62
CA GLY A 174 64.07 9.55 -21.15
C GLY A 174 63.64 9.15 -19.73
N THR A 175 63.03 10.06 -18.97
CA THR A 175 62.52 9.85 -17.61
C THR A 175 60.99 10.00 -17.55
N ASP A 176 60.48 11.04 -18.18
CA ASP A 176 59.06 11.39 -18.25
C ASP A 176 58.52 11.20 -19.67
N ASN A 177 57.23 10.88 -19.77
CA ASN A 177 56.54 10.68 -21.04
C ASN A 177 55.33 11.61 -21.12
N TYR A 178 55.21 12.33 -22.23
CA TYR A 178 54.14 13.29 -22.49
C TYR A 178 53.35 12.88 -23.73
N SER A 179 52.05 13.14 -23.73
CA SER A 179 51.13 12.91 -24.85
C SER A 179 50.19 14.09 -25.05
N LEU A 180 49.81 14.36 -26.31
CA LEU A 180 48.81 15.35 -26.66
C LEU A 180 47.91 14.85 -27.81
N PRO A 181 46.58 14.75 -27.63
CA PRO A 181 45.82 15.03 -26.40
C PRO A 181 46.24 14.16 -25.20
N LEU A 182 45.98 14.60 -23.96
CA LEU A 182 46.48 13.95 -22.73
C LEU A 182 46.04 12.47 -22.65
N ALA A 183 44.82 12.17 -23.11
CA ALA A 183 44.27 10.82 -23.13
C ALA A 183 44.65 10.00 -24.38
N ALA A 184 45.57 10.47 -25.23
CA ALA A 184 45.99 9.73 -26.42
C ALA A 184 46.53 8.33 -26.05
N PRO A 185 46.16 7.27 -26.80
CA PRO A 185 45.47 7.31 -28.10
C PRO A 185 43.93 7.25 -28.03
N ALA A 186 43.31 7.40 -26.86
CA ALA A 186 41.85 7.41 -26.73
C ALA A 186 41.21 8.70 -27.26
N GLU A 187 41.93 9.82 -27.18
CA GLU A 187 41.56 11.11 -27.78
C GLU A 187 42.57 11.52 -28.85
N LEU A 188 42.09 12.12 -29.94
CA LEU A 188 42.88 12.47 -31.13
C LEU A 188 42.47 13.85 -31.64
N PHE A 189 43.43 14.55 -32.25
CA PHE A 189 43.10 15.67 -33.14
C PHE A 189 42.64 15.13 -34.49
N ALA A 190 41.73 15.83 -35.17
CA ALA A 190 41.24 15.40 -36.47
C ALA A 190 41.07 16.57 -37.45
N PHE A 191 41.39 16.36 -38.72
CA PHE A 191 40.97 17.29 -39.76
C PHE A 191 40.65 16.51 -41.04
N GLU A 192 39.84 17.13 -41.89
CA GLU A 192 39.38 16.52 -43.12
C GLU A 192 39.90 17.27 -44.33
N ILE A 193 40.21 16.50 -45.37
CA ILE A 193 40.46 17.04 -46.70
C ILE A 193 39.11 17.01 -47.39
N THR A 194 38.38 18.12 -47.35
CA THR A 194 36.97 18.17 -47.76
C THR A 194 36.65 19.48 -48.48
N ALA A 195 35.58 19.45 -49.28
CA ALA A 195 35.04 20.63 -49.93
C ALA A 195 34.40 21.56 -48.89
N TYR A 196 34.35 22.86 -49.19
CA TYR A 196 33.69 23.82 -48.31
C TYR A 196 32.18 23.89 -48.63
N PRO A 197 31.30 23.77 -47.63
CA PRO A 197 29.87 23.91 -47.87
C PRO A 197 29.48 25.38 -48.14
N PRO A 198 28.32 25.62 -48.77
CA PRO A 198 27.69 26.93 -48.77
C PRO A 198 27.51 27.43 -47.32
N TYR A 199 27.71 28.72 -47.10
CA TYR A 199 27.56 29.35 -45.79
C TYR A 199 26.59 30.52 -45.85
N GLY A 200 26.04 30.88 -44.68
CA GLY A 200 25.05 31.95 -44.56
C GLY A 200 23.72 31.65 -45.25
N VAL A 201 23.33 30.36 -45.30
CA VAL A 201 22.01 29.97 -45.81
C VAL A 201 20.92 30.57 -44.92
N THR A 202 20.01 31.32 -45.54
CA THR A 202 18.89 31.99 -44.91
C THR A 202 17.63 31.72 -45.72
N GLN A 203 16.48 31.73 -45.04
CA GLN A 203 15.17 31.56 -45.65
C GLN A 203 14.24 32.66 -45.13
N THR A 204 13.38 33.17 -46.00
CA THR A 204 12.40 34.21 -45.68
C THR A 204 11.07 33.84 -46.27
N ASP A 205 10.01 33.83 -45.46
CA ASP A 205 8.64 33.73 -45.96
C ASP A 205 8.20 35.07 -46.55
N ASN A 206 7.75 35.05 -47.80
CA ASN A 206 7.24 36.24 -48.49
C ASN A 206 5.77 36.52 -48.17
N HIS A 207 5.13 35.64 -47.40
CA HIS A 207 3.73 35.68 -46.99
C HIS A 207 2.73 35.64 -48.16
N ASP A 208 3.14 35.08 -49.30
CA ASP A 208 2.35 35.01 -50.53
C ASP A 208 2.37 33.62 -51.17
N GLY A 209 2.73 32.59 -50.39
CA GLY A 209 2.93 31.22 -50.85
C GLY A 209 4.28 31.00 -51.54
N THR A 210 5.27 31.85 -51.26
CA THR A 210 6.65 31.68 -51.74
C THR A 210 7.68 31.88 -50.62
N VAL A 211 8.80 31.16 -50.71
CA VAL A 211 9.93 31.28 -49.76
C VAL A 211 11.21 31.63 -50.51
N ASP A 212 11.88 32.70 -50.08
CA ASP A 212 13.19 33.10 -50.59
C ASP A 212 14.30 32.39 -49.83
N ILE A 213 15.13 31.60 -50.51
CA ILE A 213 16.35 30.98 -49.96
C ILE A 213 17.58 31.71 -50.50
N ASN A 214 18.44 32.21 -49.61
CA ASN A 214 19.64 32.99 -49.97
C ASN A 214 20.89 32.44 -49.27
N TRP A 215 22.05 32.46 -49.93
CA TRP A 215 23.34 32.05 -49.36
C TRP A 215 24.49 32.90 -49.94
N PHE A 216 25.73 32.67 -49.47
CA PHE A 216 26.92 33.36 -49.98
C PHE A 216 27.68 32.53 -51.02
N GLU A 217 28.43 33.23 -51.87
CA GLU A 217 29.34 32.63 -52.88
C GLU A 217 30.31 31.63 -52.21
N PRO A 218 30.68 30.50 -52.87
CA PRO A 218 31.54 29.51 -52.27
C PRO A 218 32.98 30.01 -52.18
N VAL A 219 33.72 29.52 -51.19
CA VAL A 219 35.11 29.95 -50.95
C VAL A 219 36.06 29.49 -52.07
N ASP A 220 35.77 28.33 -52.70
CA ASP A 220 36.56 27.78 -53.81
C ASP A 220 35.85 27.94 -55.16
N LEU A 221 36.03 29.09 -55.80
CA LEU A 221 35.48 29.37 -57.13
C LEU A 221 36.19 28.64 -58.27
N ALA A 222 37.39 28.09 -58.04
CA ALA A 222 38.18 27.49 -59.11
C ALA A 222 37.64 26.10 -59.49
N ASN A 223 37.12 25.37 -58.50
CA ASN A 223 36.57 24.03 -58.69
C ASN A 223 35.03 23.99 -58.59
N PHE A 224 34.36 25.10 -58.26
CA PHE A 224 32.91 25.17 -58.14
C PHE A 224 32.18 24.99 -59.49
N VAL A 225 31.05 24.28 -59.48
CA VAL A 225 30.24 23.96 -60.66
C VAL A 225 28.85 24.58 -60.56
N ASP A 226 28.05 24.17 -59.58
CA ASP A 226 26.69 24.66 -59.34
C ASP A 226 26.22 24.32 -57.90
N TYR A 227 25.00 24.74 -57.54
CA TYR A 227 24.31 24.41 -56.30
C TYR A 227 23.11 23.49 -56.54
N THR A 228 22.79 22.68 -55.52
CA THR A 228 21.55 21.87 -55.43
C THR A 228 20.84 22.18 -54.11
N ILE A 229 19.51 22.34 -54.15
CA ILE A 229 18.67 22.66 -52.98
C ILE A 229 17.75 21.48 -52.67
N TYR A 230 17.65 21.17 -51.38
CA TYR A 230 16.79 20.14 -50.84
C TYR A 230 15.81 20.75 -49.83
N ARG A 231 14.60 20.20 -49.76
CA ARG A 231 13.52 20.63 -48.85
C ARG A 231 12.81 19.45 -48.22
N SER A 232 12.48 19.55 -46.94
CA SER A 232 11.59 18.62 -46.24
C SER A 232 10.71 19.34 -45.23
N GLU A 233 9.58 18.74 -44.87
CA GLU A 233 8.79 19.13 -43.68
C GLU A 233 9.30 18.42 -42.41
N GLN A 234 10.23 17.47 -42.57
CA GLN A 234 10.85 16.74 -41.47
C GLN A 234 12.15 17.45 -41.03
N ASP A 235 12.26 17.71 -39.73
CA ASP A 235 13.49 18.20 -39.12
C ASP A 235 14.62 17.14 -39.20
N GLY A 236 15.87 17.57 -39.33
CA GLY A 236 17.04 16.70 -39.44
C GLY A 236 17.07 15.79 -40.69
N PHE A 237 16.35 16.13 -41.76
CA PHE A 237 16.31 15.25 -42.95
C PHE A 237 17.69 15.11 -43.61
N THR A 238 17.97 13.93 -44.18
CA THR A 238 19.18 13.70 -44.97
C THR A 238 18.93 14.07 -46.44
N PRO A 239 19.72 14.98 -47.04
CA PRO A 239 19.63 15.32 -48.46
C PRO A 239 19.71 14.10 -49.38
N GLY A 240 18.84 14.04 -50.39
CA GLY A 240 18.76 12.95 -51.36
C GLY A 240 17.60 13.11 -52.34
N THR A 241 17.36 12.09 -53.17
CA THR A 241 16.36 12.17 -54.25
C THR A 241 14.93 12.41 -53.79
N PHE A 242 14.59 12.09 -52.54
CA PHE A 242 13.24 12.25 -51.99
C PHE A 242 12.90 13.69 -51.58
N ASN A 243 13.91 14.48 -51.27
CA ASN A 243 13.78 15.87 -50.82
C ASN A 243 14.48 16.84 -51.79
N LEU A 244 14.91 16.37 -52.96
CA LEU A 244 15.47 17.21 -54.02
C LEU A 244 14.40 18.20 -54.51
N LEU A 245 14.67 19.49 -54.31
CA LEU A 245 13.80 20.57 -54.78
C LEU A 245 14.24 21.05 -56.17
N VAL A 246 15.52 21.39 -56.31
CA VAL A 246 16.09 21.90 -57.58
C VAL A 246 17.60 21.67 -57.66
N GLU A 247 18.11 21.48 -58.87
CA GLU A 247 19.53 21.25 -59.20
C GLU A 247 20.04 22.23 -60.28
N ASN A 248 21.36 22.30 -60.48
CA ASN A 248 22.04 23.14 -61.47
C ASN A 248 21.82 24.66 -61.27
N ILE A 249 21.79 25.12 -60.02
CA ILE A 249 21.62 26.53 -59.68
C ILE A 249 22.98 27.25 -59.71
N ALA A 250 23.10 28.30 -60.52
CA ALA A 250 24.34 29.10 -60.62
C ALA A 250 24.32 30.38 -59.76
N ASP A 251 23.13 30.87 -59.41
CA ASP A 251 22.94 32.06 -58.56
C ASP A 251 23.03 31.71 -57.07
N THR A 252 23.16 32.71 -56.20
CA THR A 252 23.22 32.53 -54.74
C THR A 252 21.87 32.72 -54.03
N SER A 253 20.77 32.58 -54.78
CA SER A 253 19.40 32.72 -54.30
C SER A 253 18.43 31.87 -55.11
N TYR A 254 17.36 31.39 -54.49
CA TYR A 254 16.26 30.66 -55.13
C TYR A 254 14.93 31.00 -54.47
N VAL A 255 13.85 31.03 -55.26
CA VAL A 255 12.48 31.23 -54.76
C VAL A 255 11.71 29.92 -54.88
N ASP A 256 11.34 29.33 -53.75
CA ASP A 256 10.46 28.17 -53.72
C ASP A 256 8.99 28.63 -53.77
N ALA A 257 8.35 28.42 -54.92
CA ALA A 257 6.93 28.73 -55.15
C ALA A 257 6.03 27.49 -55.05
N THR A 258 6.53 26.41 -54.44
CA THR A 258 5.82 25.13 -54.30
C THR A 258 5.52 24.76 -52.85
N VAL A 259 5.71 25.71 -51.93
CA VAL A 259 5.35 25.58 -50.51
C VAL A 259 3.84 25.60 -50.35
N VAL A 260 3.35 24.88 -49.34
CA VAL A 260 1.94 24.89 -48.94
C VAL A 260 1.79 25.83 -47.75
N ASP A 261 0.66 26.51 -47.72
CA ASP A 261 0.27 27.40 -46.63
C ASP A 261 0.16 26.65 -45.30
N PHE A 262 0.52 27.29 -44.19
CA PHE A 262 0.50 26.74 -42.84
C PHE A 262 1.34 25.46 -42.62
N HIS A 263 2.32 25.18 -43.49
CA HIS A 263 3.27 24.08 -43.36
C HIS A 263 4.66 24.57 -42.93
N THR A 264 5.38 23.76 -42.15
CA THR A 264 6.76 24.06 -41.73
C THR A 264 7.77 23.38 -42.63
N TYR A 265 8.67 24.14 -43.25
CA TYR A 265 9.70 23.63 -44.14
C TYR A 265 11.13 23.87 -43.61
N TYR A 266 12.02 22.96 -43.98
CA TYR A 266 13.46 23.02 -43.73
C TYR A 266 14.21 22.87 -45.05
N TYR A 267 15.32 23.60 -45.20
CA TYR A 267 16.10 23.61 -46.43
C TYR A 267 17.58 23.28 -46.18
N VAL A 268 18.20 22.62 -47.15
CA VAL A 268 19.66 22.41 -47.21
C VAL A 268 20.13 22.79 -48.61
N VAL A 269 21.16 23.63 -48.69
CA VAL A 269 21.84 23.96 -49.95
C VAL A 269 23.17 23.21 -50.00
N SER A 270 23.49 22.60 -51.13
CA SER A 270 24.80 21.99 -51.40
C SER A 270 25.53 22.75 -52.49
N ALA A 271 26.85 22.83 -52.38
CA ALA A 271 27.74 23.27 -53.46
C ALA A 271 28.45 22.07 -54.07
N ASN A 272 28.47 22.01 -55.40
CA ASN A 272 29.06 20.92 -56.17
C ASN A 272 30.39 21.38 -56.76
N TYR A 273 31.46 20.60 -56.52
CA TYR A 273 32.81 20.91 -56.95
C TYR A 273 33.43 19.79 -57.78
N ASP A 274 34.28 20.12 -58.76
CA ASP A 274 35.04 19.14 -59.54
C ASP A 274 36.56 19.26 -59.30
N TYR A 275 37.09 18.45 -58.37
CA TYR A 275 38.53 18.39 -58.08
C TYR A 275 39.31 17.38 -58.93
N THR A 276 38.64 16.34 -59.47
CA THR A 276 39.32 15.16 -60.06
C THR A 276 38.61 14.54 -61.29
N GLY A 277 37.62 15.23 -61.85
CA GLY A 277 36.74 14.75 -62.93
C GLY A 277 35.46 14.06 -62.42
N THR A 278 35.10 14.25 -61.15
CA THR A 278 33.90 13.70 -60.50
C THR A 278 33.41 14.73 -59.48
N LEU A 279 32.11 15.02 -59.52
CA LEU A 279 31.51 16.00 -58.62
C LEU A 279 31.55 15.53 -57.17
N VAL A 280 31.96 16.43 -56.29
CA VAL A 280 31.93 16.31 -54.85
C VAL A 280 30.93 17.33 -54.32
N GLU A 281 29.85 16.85 -53.72
CA GLU A 281 28.83 17.70 -53.10
C GLU A 281 29.24 18.02 -51.65
N SER A 282 29.06 19.27 -51.24
CA SER A 282 29.24 19.72 -49.87
C SER A 282 28.01 20.43 -49.37
N PHE A 283 27.40 19.91 -48.31
CA PHE A 283 26.12 20.37 -47.78
C PHE A 283 26.30 21.46 -46.72
N SER A 284 25.52 22.53 -46.82
CA SER A 284 25.31 23.47 -45.72
C SER A 284 24.65 22.78 -44.52
N GLY A 285 24.65 23.45 -43.37
CA GLY A 285 23.74 23.10 -42.30
C GLY A 285 22.28 23.30 -42.72
N GLN A 286 21.38 22.53 -42.13
CA GLN A 286 19.95 22.71 -42.29
C GLN A 286 19.51 24.07 -41.73
N THR A 287 18.60 24.75 -42.41
CA THR A 287 17.93 25.93 -41.87
C THR A 287 17.03 25.56 -40.67
N ALA A 288 16.64 26.55 -39.86
CA ALA A 288 15.58 26.34 -38.87
C ALA A 288 14.24 25.97 -39.55
N GLY A 289 13.23 25.54 -38.80
CA GLY A 289 11.89 25.40 -39.38
C GLY A 289 11.30 26.77 -39.74
N LEU A 290 10.77 26.91 -40.96
CA LEU A 290 9.98 28.08 -41.38
C LEU A 290 8.52 27.64 -41.59
N LEU A 291 7.63 28.12 -40.72
CA LEU A 291 6.20 28.06 -40.98
C LEU A 291 5.87 29.08 -42.07
N VAL A 292 5.25 28.61 -43.15
CA VAL A 292 4.79 29.44 -44.27
C VAL A 292 3.39 29.96 -43.96
N ASP A 293 3.16 31.25 -44.15
CA ASP A 293 1.89 31.93 -43.89
C ASP A 293 1.48 32.77 -45.12
N ASN A 294 0.60 32.22 -45.96
CA ASN A 294 -0.01 32.92 -47.07
C ASN A 294 -1.23 33.70 -46.59
N VAL A 295 -1.03 34.98 -46.27
CA VAL A 295 -2.08 35.89 -45.76
C VAL A 295 -3.27 36.11 -46.71
N SER A 296 -3.23 35.57 -47.94
CA SER A 296 -4.36 35.57 -48.87
C SER A 296 -5.30 34.37 -48.71
N GLN A 297 -4.90 33.37 -47.93
CA GLN A 297 -5.66 32.16 -47.63
C GLN A 297 -6.01 32.13 -46.13
N THR A 298 -6.86 31.18 -45.75
CA THR A 298 -7.16 30.88 -44.36
C THR A 298 -7.24 29.38 -44.27
N THR A 299 -6.18 28.79 -43.77
CA THR A 299 -5.95 27.35 -43.70
C THR A 299 -6.32 26.85 -42.32
N VAL A 300 -7.08 25.75 -42.28
CA VAL A 300 -7.48 25.10 -41.03
C VAL A 300 -7.06 23.65 -41.05
N ILE A 301 -6.24 23.27 -40.07
CA ILE A 301 -5.75 21.91 -39.88
C ILE A 301 -6.25 21.32 -38.57
N GLY A 302 -6.14 20.01 -38.43
CA GLY A 302 -6.33 19.32 -37.16
C GLY A 302 -6.38 17.82 -37.32
N TYR A 303 -6.63 17.13 -36.21
CA TYR A 303 -6.76 15.68 -36.15
C TYR A 303 -8.09 15.29 -35.53
N ALA A 304 -8.76 14.31 -36.14
CA ALA A 304 -9.89 13.63 -35.53
C ALA A 304 -9.66 12.12 -35.47
N PHE A 305 -9.88 11.55 -34.30
CA PHE A 305 -9.70 10.13 -34.00
C PHE A 305 -11.05 9.45 -33.76
N LEU A 306 -11.04 8.13 -33.93
CA LEU A 306 -12.15 7.23 -33.62
C LEU A 306 -11.66 6.35 -32.49
N GLU A 307 -12.42 6.32 -31.40
CA GLU A 307 -12.10 5.49 -30.24
C GLU A 307 -11.88 4.01 -30.62
N ASP A 308 -10.81 3.41 -30.10
CA ASP A 308 -10.41 2.02 -30.32
C ASP A 308 -10.36 1.59 -31.80
N ARG A 309 -9.96 2.51 -32.69
CA ARG A 309 -9.66 2.20 -34.09
C ARG A 309 -8.26 2.67 -34.45
N ASN A 310 -7.59 1.91 -35.30
CA ASN A 310 -6.29 2.31 -35.88
C ASN A 310 -6.44 3.07 -37.21
N ASN A 311 -7.67 3.21 -37.72
CA ASN A 311 -7.96 3.88 -38.98
C ASN A 311 -9.00 4.96 -38.76
N HIS A 312 -8.59 6.21 -38.94
CA HIS A 312 -9.39 7.40 -38.66
C HIS A 312 -9.87 8.09 -39.95
N ALA A 313 -9.83 7.39 -41.09
CA ALA A 313 -10.26 7.95 -42.37
C ALA A 313 -11.76 8.22 -42.45
N ASN A 314 -12.11 9.20 -43.28
CA ASN A 314 -13.47 9.54 -43.66
C ASN A 314 -14.35 9.94 -42.45
N ILE A 315 -13.78 10.64 -41.47
CA ILE A 315 -14.55 11.44 -40.50
C ILE A 315 -14.86 12.76 -41.20
N LYS A 316 -16.14 13.15 -41.25
CA LYS A 316 -16.54 14.40 -41.89
C LYS A 316 -16.42 15.54 -40.89
N VAL A 317 -15.55 16.50 -41.16
CA VAL A 317 -15.43 17.77 -40.45
C VAL A 317 -16.26 18.81 -41.19
N SER A 318 -17.28 19.36 -40.53
CA SER A 318 -18.19 20.35 -41.13
C SER A 318 -18.07 21.69 -40.43
N PHE A 319 -17.79 22.73 -41.20
CA PHE A 319 -17.75 24.13 -40.76
C PHE A 319 -19.14 24.74 -40.94
N VAL A 320 -19.89 24.82 -39.84
CA VAL A 320 -21.27 25.33 -39.85
C VAL A 320 -21.24 26.84 -39.59
N PRO A 321 -21.72 27.69 -40.52
CA PRO A 321 -21.60 29.13 -40.39
C PRO A 321 -22.57 29.68 -39.33
N GLU A 322 -22.06 30.47 -38.38
CA GLU A 322 -22.83 31.17 -37.34
C GLU A 322 -22.96 32.68 -37.64
N SER A 323 -22.00 33.24 -38.37
CA SER A 323 -21.97 34.67 -38.75
C SER A 323 -22.33 34.90 -40.23
N PRO A 324 -22.83 36.09 -40.62
CA PRO A 324 -23.15 36.39 -42.01
C PRO A 324 -21.95 36.40 -42.98
N SER A 325 -20.72 36.50 -42.49
CA SER A 325 -19.50 36.45 -43.31
C SER A 325 -19.01 35.02 -43.57
N ALA A 326 -19.43 34.07 -42.74
CA ALA A 326 -19.04 32.66 -42.85
C ALA A 326 -19.84 31.94 -43.95
N VAL A 327 -19.20 30.99 -44.64
CA VAL A 327 -19.80 30.16 -45.69
C VAL A 327 -19.62 28.69 -45.33
N ALA A 328 -20.68 27.89 -45.41
CA ALA A 328 -20.63 26.49 -45.04
C ALA A 328 -19.62 25.69 -45.90
N ASP A 329 -18.79 24.89 -45.24
CA ASP A 329 -17.81 24.02 -45.90
C ASP A 329 -17.62 22.68 -45.14
N SER A 330 -16.95 21.71 -45.75
CA SER A 330 -16.60 20.45 -45.10
C SER A 330 -15.43 19.71 -45.75
N ILE A 331 -14.66 19.00 -44.94
CA ILE A 331 -13.54 18.14 -45.37
C ILE A 331 -13.64 16.75 -44.72
N TYR A 332 -12.88 15.79 -45.25
CA TYR A 332 -12.76 14.45 -44.70
C TYR A 332 -11.33 14.16 -44.24
N THR A 333 -11.19 13.50 -43.09
CA THR A 333 -9.90 13.04 -42.58
C THR A 333 -9.28 11.92 -43.43
N ASN A 334 -7.94 11.87 -43.45
CA ASN A 334 -7.19 10.74 -43.97
C ASN A 334 -7.09 9.59 -42.92
N ALA A 335 -6.37 8.50 -43.24
CA ALA A 335 -6.27 7.32 -42.36
C ALA A 335 -5.62 7.59 -40.99
N LEU A 336 -4.78 8.62 -40.89
CA LEU A 336 -4.13 9.06 -39.65
C LEU A 336 -5.01 10.02 -38.85
N GLY A 337 -6.18 10.41 -39.35
CA GLY A 337 -7.08 11.34 -38.69
C GLY A 337 -6.84 12.81 -39.06
N TYR A 338 -5.78 13.10 -39.81
CA TYR A 338 -5.45 14.45 -40.26
C TYR A 338 -6.45 14.97 -41.30
N PHE A 339 -6.84 16.23 -41.15
CA PHE A 339 -7.59 16.99 -42.15
C PHE A 339 -6.99 18.38 -42.32
N GLU A 340 -7.21 18.94 -43.50
CA GLU A 340 -6.67 20.22 -43.93
C GLU A 340 -7.66 20.83 -44.93
N THR A 341 -8.10 22.06 -44.68
CA THR A 341 -8.91 22.82 -45.62
C THR A 341 -8.27 24.18 -45.87
N HIS A 342 -8.28 24.60 -47.12
CA HIS A 342 -7.72 25.86 -47.57
C HIS A 342 -8.86 26.82 -47.96
N ASP A 343 -8.57 28.11 -48.00
CA ASP A 343 -9.49 29.16 -48.46
C ASP A 343 -10.83 29.22 -47.69
N LEU A 344 -10.84 28.85 -46.41
CA LEU A 344 -12.05 28.95 -45.60
C LEU A 344 -12.42 30.43 -45.40
N PHE A 345 -13.65 30.83 -45.75
CA PHE A 345 -14.05 32.23 -45.63
C PHE A 345 -13.98 32.73 -44.17
N PRO A 346 -13.31 33.86 -43.87
CA PRO A 346 -13.23 34.40 -42.52
C PRO A 346 -14.59 34.64 -41.86
N GLY A 347 -14.79 34.12 -40.65
CA GLY A 347 -16.03 34.26 -39.91
C GLY A 347 -16.12 33.40 -38.66
N VAL A 348 -17.31 33.40 -38.03
CA VAL A 348 -17.61 32.56 -36.87
C VAL A 348 -18.28 31.25 -37.32
N TYR A 349 -17.75 30.13 -36.85
CA TYR A 349 -18.19 28.78 -37.17
C TYR A 349 -18.46 27.93 -35.92
N SER A 350 -19.41 27.00 -36.05
CA SER A 350 -19.54 25.84 -35.19
C SER A 350 -19.00 24.61 -35.94
N ILE A 351 -18.07 23.87 -35.33
CA ILE A 351 -17.35 22.77 -35.98
C ILE A 351 -17.93 21.43 -35.51
N ARG A 352 -18.43 20.66 -36.47
CA ARG A 352 -19.04 19.36 -36.24
C ARG A 352 -18.21 18.24 -36.85
N PHE A 353 -17.92 17.23 -36.06
CA PHE A 353 -17.34 15.98 -36.54
C PHE A 353 -18.42 14.91 -36.64
N SER A 354 -18.41 14.13 -37.72
CA SER A 354 -19.42 13.08 -37.91
C SER A 354 -18.89 11.83 -38.60
N LYS A 355 -19.24 10.68 -38.03
CA LYS A 355 -18.97 9.35 -38.56
C LYS A 355 -20.12 8.41 -38.15
N PRO A 356 -20.72 7.64 -39.08
CA PRO A 356 -21.75 6.67 -38.71
C PRO A 356 -21.23 5.66 -37.67
N GLY A 357 -22.05 5.37 -36.65
CA GLY A 357 -21.67 4.48 -35.53
C GLY A 357 -20.95 5.18 -34.38
N PHE A 358 -20.51 6.42 -34.57
CA PHE A 358 -19.88 7.23 -33.54
C PHE A 358 -20.76 8.41 -33.17
N GLN A 359 -20.54 8.93 -31.98
CA GLN A 359 -21.20 10.13 -31.53
C GLN A 359 -20.78 11.32 -32.40
N THR A 360 -21.74 12.17 -32.78
CA THR A 360 -21.53 13.28 -33.72
C THR A 360 -21.73 14.65 -33.05
N PRO A 361 -20.86 15.05 -32.11
CA PRO A 361 -20.97 16.31 -31.39
C PRO A 361 -20.67 17.52 -32.28
N ILE A 362 -21.15 18.69 -31.87
CA ILE A 362 -20.47 19.94 -32.17
C ILE A 362 -19.41 20.09 -31.07
N ILE A 363 -18.14 19.93 -31.43
CA ILE A 363 -17.03 19.92 -30.45
C ILE A 363 -16.61 21.36 -30.12
N MET A 364 -16.72 22.26 -31.11
CA MET A 364 -16.32 23.65 -30.96
C MET A 364 -17.46 24.55 -31.44
N GLU A 365 -17.98 25.39 -30.56
CA GLU A 365 -19.07 26.32 -30.85
C GLU A 365 -18.57 27.77 -30.87
N GLY A 366 -19.03 28.56 -31.83
CA GLY A 366 -18.73 29.99 -31.89
C GLY A 366 -17.25 30.31 -32.13
N MET A 367 -16.51 29.43 -32.79
CA MET A 367 -15.09 29.63 -33.11
C MET A 367 -14.91 30.74 -34.13
N SER A 368 -14.10 31.75 -33.79
CA SER A 368 -13.71 32.82 -34.71
C SER A 368 -12.50 32.36 -35.53
N ILE A 369 -12.71 32.05 -36.81
CA ILE A 369 -11.65 31.68 -37.74
C ILE A 369 -11.48 32.83 -38.74
N VAL A 370 -10.42 33.61 -38.56
CA VAL A 370 -10.11 34.80 -39.39
C VAL A 370 -8.65 34.84 -39.87
N GLU A 371 -7.87 33.85 -39.47
CA GLU A 371 -6.47 33.59 -39.78
C GLU A 371 -6.24 32.08 -39.69
N ASP A 372 -5.07 31.60 -40.12
CA ASP A 372 -4.75 30.18 -40.08
C ASP A 372 -4.88 29.61 -38.67
N THR A 373 -5.51 28.44 -38.58
CA THR A 373 -5.92 27.87 -37.29
C THR A 373 -5.64 26.37 -37.24
N ASP A 374 -4.91 25.95 -36.21
CA ASP A 374 -4.83 24.54 -35.81
C ASP A 374 -5.91 24.24 -34.76
N LEU A 375 -6.82 23.32 -35.08
CA LEU A 375 -7.90 22.89 -34.18
C LEU A 375 -7.46 21.83 -33.16
N GLY A 376 -6.23 21.33 -33.26
CA GLY A 376 -5.70 20.28 -32.40
C GLY A 376 -6.36 18.92 -32.63
N GLU A 377 -6.41 18.11 -31.58
CA GLU A 377 -6.90 16.73 -31.62
C GLU A 377 -8.33 16.62 -31.05
N SER A 378 -9.15 15.75 -31.64
CA SER A 378 -10.51 15.46 -31.17
C SER A 378 -10.84 13.97 -31.35
N THR A 379 -11.39 13.30 -30.33
CA THR A 379 -11.76 11.87 -30.43
C THR A 379 -13.26 11.69 -30.42
N LEU A 380 -13.81 10.92 -31.35
CA LEU A 380 -15.23 10.56 -31.37
C LEU A 380 -15.44 9.23 -30.65
N PHE A 381 -16.36 9.22 -29.69
CA PHE A 381 -16.76 8.01 -28.93
C PHE A 381 -17.62 7.05 -29.76
N ASP A 382 -17.36 5.76 -29.64
CA ASP A 382 -18.16 4.70 -30.26
C ASP A 382 -19.52 4.61 -29.54
N MET A 383 -20.61 4.62 -30.31
CA MET A 383 -21.97 4.55 -29.75
C MET A 383 -22.37 3.12 -29.40
N GLY A 384 -21.73 2.11 -30.00
CA GLY A 384 -21.98 0.71 -29.70
C GLY A 384 -23.45 0.30 -29.74
N THR A 385 -23.84 -0.53 -28.77
CA THR A 385 -25.21 -1.02 -28.61
C THR A 385 -26.03 -0.06 -27.75
N GLU A 386 -27.10 0.49 -28.32
CA GLU A 386 -28.04 1.33 -27.55
C GLU A 386 -28.95 0.47 -26.65
N VAL A 387 -29.09 0.86 -25.38
CA VAL A 387 -29.89 0.14 -24.36
C VAL A 387 -30.75 1.09 -23.51
N SER A 388 -31.92 0.59 -23.07
CA SER A 388 -32.84 1.25 -22.14
C SER A 388 -33.84 0.24 -21.57
N GLY A 389 -34.38 0.46 -20.36
CA GLY A 389 -35.35 -0.43 -19.72
C GLY A 389 -34.71 -1.66 -19.07
N ASP A 390 -35.43 -2.79 -19.06
CA ASP A 390 -34.93 -4.02 -18.45
C ASP A 390 -33.77 -4.61 -19.29
N VAL A 391 -32.66 -4.93 -18.64
CA VAL A 391 -31.43 -5.45 -19.25
C VAL A 391 -30.96 -6.72 -18.54
N SER A 392 -30.40 -7.66 -19.31
CA SER A 392 -29.82 -8.91 -18.81
C SER A 392 -28.87 -9.52 -19.85
N GLY A 393 -28.15 -10.58 -19.47
CA GLY A 393 -27.22 -11.31 -20.32
C GLY A 393 -25.76 -10.91 -20.11
N THR A 394 -24.95 -11.03 -21.15
CA THR A 394 -23.52 -10.71 -21.13
C THR A 394 -23.23 -9.53 -22.07
N TRP A 395 -22.51 -8.53 -21.56
CA TRP A 395 -22.09 -7.34 -22.30
C TRP A 395 -20.59 -7.37 -22.58
N ASP A 396 -20.22 -7.04 -23.82
CA ASP A 396 -18.84 -6.95 -24.32
C ASP A 396 -18.77 -5.83 -25.39
N GLY A 397 -17.82 -4.91 -25.26
CA GLY A 397 -17.64 -3.76 -26.16
C GLY A 397 -18.29 -2.46 -25.67
N PHE A 398 -18.97 -1.72 -26.57
CA PHE A 398 -19.52 -0.40 -26.28
C PHE A 398 -21.04 -0.43 -26.10
N TYR A 399 -21.55 0.25 -25.07
CA TYR A 399 -22.97 0.37 -24.76
C TYR A 399 -23.35 1.83 -24.50
N SER A 400 -24.43 2.29 -25.13
CA SER A 400 -24.99 3.63 -24.93
C SER A 400 -26.34 3.56 -24.26
N VAL A 401 -26.46 4.12 -23.07
CA VAL A 401 -27.68 4.13 -22.26
C VAL A 401 -28.51 5.37 -22.58
N SER A 402 -29.65 5.17 -23.25
CA SER A 402 -30.56 6.25 -23.71
C SER A 402 -31.81 6.45 -22.84
N GLY A 403 -31.94 5.68 -21.77
CA GLY A 403 -32.98 5.78 -20.73
C GLY A 403 -32.53 5.04 -19.47
N ASP A 404 -33.31 5.11 -18.38
CA ASP A 404 -33.01 4.32 -17.18
C ASP A 404 -32.91 2.83 -17.54
N ILE A 405 -31.92 2.12 -16.98
CA ILE A 405 -31.76 0.67 -17.14
C ILE A 405 -31.93 -0.06 -15.81
N THR A 406 -32.47 -1.27 -15.88
CA THR A 406 -32.78 -2.08 -14.70
C THR A 406 -32.31 -3.52 -14.92
N VAL A 407 -31.59 -4.12 -13.96
CA VAL A 407 -31.44 -5.58 -13.85
C VAL A 407 -32.57 -6.09 -12.96
N PRO A 408 -33.60 -6.76 -13.50
CA PRO A 408 -34.75 -7.20 -12.70
C PRO A 408 -34.38 -8.28 -11.67
N ASP A 409 -35.20 -8.42 -10.63
CA ASP A 409 -35.10 -9.52 -9.66
C ASP A 409 -35.16 -10.89 -10.37
N GLY A 410 -34.23 -11.78 -10.03
CA GLY A 410 -34.04 -13.09 -10.65
C GLY A 410 -33.29 -13.10 -11.99
N ASP A 411 -33.01 -11.94 -12.58
CA ASP A 411 -32.19 -11.81 -13.79
C ASP A 411 -30.73 -11.49 -13.45
N SER A 412 -29.85 -11.68 -14.44
CA SER A 412 -28.41 -11.45 -14.31
C SER A 412 -27.87 -10.62 -15.46
N LEU A 413 -26.99 -9.67 -15.13
CA LEU A 413 -26.19 -8.92 -16.08
C LEU A 413 -24.70 -9.11 -15.76
N ILE A 414 -23.95 -9.59 -16.75
CA ILE A 414 -22.50 -9.80 -16.68
C ILE A 414 -21.86 -8.81 -17.65
N ILE A 415 -20.93 -7.99 -17.18
CA ILE A 415 -20.21 -6.98 -17.97
C ILE A 415 -18.75 -7.42 -18.03
N GLU A 416 -18.26 -7.79 -19.21
CA GLU A 416 -16.90 -8.32 -19.39
C GLU A 416 -15.83 -7.22 -19.42
N ALA A 417 -14.57 -7.60 -19.16
CA ALA A 417 -13.41 -6.71 -19.24
C ALA A 417 -13.37 -5.90 -20.54
N GLY A 418 -12.90 -4.65 -20.45
CA GLY A 418 -12.84 -3.71 -21.59
C GLY A 418 -14.19 -3.13 -22.03
N THR A 419 -15.30 -3.53 -21.42
CA THR A 419 -16.62 -2.99 -21.75
C THR A 419 -16.77 -1.53 -21.29
N VAL A 420 -17.28 -0.68 -22.18
CA VAL A 420 -17.55 0.74 -21.93
C VAL A 420 -19.07 0.99 -21.97
N VAL A 421 -19.63 1.48 -20.86
CA VAL A 421 -21.04 1.82 -20.70
C VAL A 421 -21.18 3.33 -20.52
N ARG A 422 -21.83 4.01 -21.47
CA ARG A 422 -22.00 5.47 -21.49
C ARG A 422 -23.44 5.89 -21.28
N PHE A 423 -23.67 6.72 -20.26
CA PHE A 423 -24.97 7.33 -20.02
C PHE A 423 -25.15 8.61 -20.84
N LEU A 424 -26.06 8.59 -21.83
CA LEU A 424 -26.29 9.71 -22.75
C LEU A 424 -27.16 10.84 -22.16
N GLY A 425 -27.56 10.70 -20.90
CA GLY A 425 -28.40 11.65 -20.19
C GLY A 425 -28.51 11.30 -18.72
N TYR A 426 -29.35 12.05 -18.00
CA TYR A 426 -29.50 11.95 -16.55
C TYR A 426 -30.34 10.74 -16.11
N TYR A 427 -29.85 9.55 -16.47
CA TYR A 427 -30.49 8.25 -16.27
C TYR A 427 -29.80 7.46 -15.15
N ASN A 428 -30.49 6.44 -14.64
CA ASN A 428 -30.01 5.57 -13.56
C ASN A 428 -29.72 4.15 -14.01
N PHE A 429 -28.88 3.46 -13.24
CA PHE A 429 -28.67 2.02 -13.34
C PHE A 429 -29.20 1.31 -12.08
N PHE A 430 -30.38 0.72 -12.19
CA PHE A 430 -31.02 0.00 -11.10
C PHE A 430 -30.64 -1.48 -11.08
N VAL A 431 -30.25 -2.00 -9.92
CA VAL A 431 -29.91 -3.42 -9.74
C VAL A 431 -30.84 -4.02 -8.68
N TYR A 432 -31.79 -4.84 -9.16
CA TYR A 432 -32.67 -5.68 -8.33
C TYR A 432 -32.34 -7.16 -8.44
N GLY A 433 -31.54 -7.58 -9.44
CA GLY A 433 -31.05 -8.95 -9.63
C GLY A 433 -29.56 -9.08 -9.35
N TYR A 434 -28.85 -9.84 -10.19
CA TYR A 434 -27.40 -10.07 -10.08
C TYR A 434 -26.61 -9.21 -11.07
N LEU A 435 -25.63 -8.45 -10.59
CA LEU A 435 -24.68 -7.69 -11.42
C LEU A 435 -23.24 -8.18 -11.17
N ALA A 436 -22.54 -8.55 -12.25
CA ALA A 436 -21.12 -8.85 -12.21
C ALA A 436 -20.37 -7.99 -13.22
N CYS A 437 -19.46 -7.13 -12.74
CA CYS A 437 -18.50 -6.45 -13.60
C CYS A 437 -17.14 -7.16 -13.49
N ASN A 438 -16.74 -7.84 -14.57
CA ASN A 438 -15.56 -8.71 -14.67
C ASN A 438 -14.35 -7.96 -15.24
N GLY A 439 -14.04 -6.77 -14.75
CA GLY A 439 -12.83 -6.07 -15.20
C GLY A 439 -11.56 -6.85 -14.85
N ALA A 440 -10.46 -6.50 -15.52
CA ALA A 440 -9.12 -6.97 -15.19
C ALA A 440 -8.11 -5.81 -15.10
N GLU A 441 -6.96 -6.07 -14.47
CA GLU A 441 -5.86 -5.11 -14.43
C GLU A 441 -5.42 -4.74 -15.86
N GLY A 442 -5.47 -3.44 -16.19
CA GLY A 442 -5.18 -2.93 -17.53
C GLY A 442 -6.31 -3.07 -18.55
N ASP A 443 -7.44 -3.69 -18.19
CA ASP A 443 -8.61 -3.88 -19.04
C ASP A 443 -9.92 -3.76 -18.23
N THR A 444 -10.13 -2.56 -17.69
CA THR A 444 -11.21 -2.27 -16.74
C THR A 444 -12.58 -2.19 -17.43
N VAL A 445 -13.65 -2.51 -16.70
CA VAL A 445 -14.99 -2.08 -17.09
C VAL A 445 -15.12 -0.58 -16.83
N LEU A 446 -15.57 0.21 -17.80
CA LEU A 446 -15.77 1.65 -17.66
C LEU A 446 -17.26 2.00 -17.70
N ILE A 447 -17.78 2.57 -16.61
CA ILE A 447 -19.16 3.08 -16.51
C ILE A 447 -19.10 4.60 -16.30
N THR A 448 -19.52 5.35 -17.31
CA THR A 448 -19.21 6.80 -17.40
C THR A 448 -20.33 7.60 -18.08
N SER A 449 -20.18 8.91 -18.12
CA SER A 449 -21.08 9.79 -18.86
C SER A 449 -20.72 9.85 -20.36
N GLY A 450 -21.73 10.00 -21.21
CA GLY A 450 -21.61 10.21 -22.66
C GLY A 450 -22.46 11.39 -23.14
N PRO A 451 -22.27 12.61 -22.59
CA PRO A 451 -23.08 13.78 -22.94
C PRO A 451 -22.91 14.13 -24.42
N VAL A 452 -23.93 14.75 -25.04
CA VAL A 452 -23.97 15.04 -26.49
C VAL A 452 -22.75 15.81 -27.01
N ASN A 453 -22.16 16.68 -26.19
CA ASN A 453 -20.98 17.49 -26.51
C ASN A 453 -19.63 16.79 -26.19
N GLN A 454 -19.65 15.56 -25.67
CA GLN A 454 -18.50 14.77 -25.25
C GLN A 454 -17.64 15.36 -24.12
N ILE A 455 -18.12 16.43 -23.47
CA ILE A 455 -17.42 17.02 -22.32
C ILE A 455 -17.92 16.33 -21.06
N GLN A 456 -17.18 15.33 -20.60
CA GLN A 456 -17.48 14.63 -19.35
C GLN A 456 -17.34 15.59 -18.16
N ALA A 457 -18.37 15.61 -17.33
CA ALA A 457 -18.44 16.42 -16.12
C ALA A 457 -19.34 15.73 -15.11
N GLN A 458 -19.13 16.04 -13.84
CA GLN A 458 -19.91 15.45 -12.74
C GLN A 458 -21.42 15.76 -12.90
N ASN A 459 -22.27 14.95 -12.27
CA ASN A 459 -23.74 15.10 -12.31
C ASN A 459 -24.37 14.92 -13.71
N GLN A 460 -23.75 14.09 -14.58
CA GLN A 460 -24.28 13.84 -15.93
C GLN A 460 -25.16 12.59 -16.04
N TRP A 461 -25.08 11.70 -15.05
CA TRP A 461 -25.96 10.54 -14.85
C TRP A 461 -26.12 10.27 -13.35
N LYS A 462 -27.04 9.40 -12.94
CA LYS A 462 -27.44 9.32 -11.53
C LYS A 462 -26.53 8.47 -10.66
N GLY A 463 -26.12 7.29 -11.13
CA GLY A 463 -25.32 6.34 -10.37
C GLY A 463 -25.72 4.89 -10.64
N ILE A 464 -25.09 3.99 -9.87
CA ILE A 464 -25.43 2.56 -9.81
C ILE A 464 -26.10 2.30 -8.46
N ASP A 465 -27.37 1.91 -8.50
CA ASP A 465 -28.21 1.74 -7.31
C ASP A 465 -28.59 0.27 -7.12
N PHE A 466 -28.04 -0.36 -6.08
CA PHE A 466 -28.44 -1.68 -5.61
C PHE A 466 -29.53 -1.56 -4.55
N TYR A 467 -30.60 -2.35 -4.71
CA TYR A 467 -31.73 -2.38 -3.77
C TYR A 467 -31.91 -3.76 -3.14
N ASN A 468 -32.67 -3.84 -2.05
CA ASN A 468 -32.95 -5.02 -1.21
C ASN A 468 -33.16 -6.39 -1.90
N SER A 469 -33.61 -6.45 -3.16
CA SER A 469 -33.75 -7.75 -3.85
C SER A 469 -32.51 -8.18 -4.62
N SER A 470 -31.50 -7.30 -4.74
CA SER A 470 -30.27 -7.62 -5.45
C SER A 470 -29.59 -8.82 -4.84
N ASP A 471 -28.97 -9.64 -5.67
CA ASP A 471 -28.17 -10.76 -5.20
C ASP A 471 -26.91 -10.21 -4.52
N ASP A 472 -26.71 -10.50 -3.24
CA ASP A 472 -25.52 -10.11 -2.48
C ASP A 472 -24.22 -10.75 -3.02
N ASN A 473 -24.31 -11.74 -3.90
CA ASN A 473 -23.16 -12.25 -4.65
C ASN A 473 -22.76 -11.35 -5.82
N SER A 474 -23.47 -10.24 -6.07
CA SER A 474 -23.07 -9.25 -7.07
C SER A 474 -21.71 -8.64 -6.74
N TYR A 475 -20.96 -8.24 -7.76
CA TYR A 475 -19.65 -7.62 -7.56
C TYR A 475 -19.25 -6.65 -8.67
N LEU A 476 -18.40 -5.70 -8.28
CA LEU A 476 -17.65 -4.83 -9.17
C LEU A 476 -16.17 -5.13 -8.99
N HIS A 477 -15.52 -5.73 -10.00
CA HIS A 477 -14.07 -5.96 -10.02
C HIS A 477 -13.43 -5.12 -11.11
N TYR A 478 -12.33 -4.43 -10.81
CA TYR A 478 -11.58 -3.60 -11.77
C TYR A 478 -12.52 -2.72 -12.61
N THR A 479 -13.43 -2.04 -11.92
CA THR A 479 -14.47 -1.22 -12.54
C THR A 479 -14.20 0.26 -12.25
N THR A 480 -14.19 1.07 -13.30
CA THR A 480 -14.14 2.53 -13.21
C THR A 480 -15.57 3.07 -13.28
N VAL A 481 -15.98 3.83 -12.27
CA VAL A 481 -17.28 4.52 -12.20
C VAL A 481 -17.01 6.01 -12.06
N GLU A 482 -17.53 6.83 -12.98
CA GLU A 482 -17.19 8.25 -12.99
C GLU A 482 -18.28 9.19 -13.50
N TYR A 483 -18.22 10.46 -13.10
CA TYR A 483 -19.09 11.56 -13.57
C TYR A 483 -20.58 11.48 -13.20
N ALA A 484 -20.93 10.58 -12.28
CA ALA A 484 -22.29 10.43 -11.76
C ALA A 484 -22.68 11.53 -10.75
N TYR A 485 -23.95 11.55 -10.36
CA TYR A 485 -24.44 12.31 -9.21
C TYR A 485 -23.93 11.69 -7.91
N ASP A 486 -24.32 10.44 -7.66
CA ASP A 486 -23.76 9.51 -6.67
C ASP A 486 -23.09 8.35 -7.44
N GLY A 487 -21.91 7.89 -7.02
CA GLY A 487 -21.20 6.82 -7.73
C GLY A 487 -21.88 5.46 -7.57
N ILE A 488 -21.83 4.92 -6.35
CA ILE A 488 -22.44 3.65 -5.97
C ILE A 488 -23.39 3.88 -4.79
N TYR A 489 -24.64 3.44 -4.91
CA TYR A 489 -25.64 3.51 -3.87
C TYR A 489 -26.14 2.11 -3.51
N LEU A 490 -26.05 1.75 -2.23
CA LEU A 490 -26.46 0.45 -1.71
C LEU A 490 -27.56 0.65 -0.67
N GLU A 491 -28.73 0.04 -0.89
CA GLU A 491 -29.86 0.08 0.03
C GLU A 491 -30.33 -1.35 0.31
N TRP A 492 -29.99 -1.87 1.49
CA TRP A 492 -30.22 -3.26 1.89
C TRP A 492 -29.56 -4.28 0.95
N ALA A 493 -28.41 -3.92 0.38
CA ALA A 493 -27.66 -4.72 -0.57
C ALA A 493 -26.19 -4.74 -0.17
N SER A 494 -25.51 -5.88 -0.36
CA SER A 494 -24.12 -6.07 0.09
C SER A 494 -23.19 -6.65 -1.00
N PRO A 495 -23.10 -6.02 -2.20
CA PRO A 495 -22.16 -6.49 -3.22
C PRO A 495 -20.69 -6.32 -2.78
N ALA A 496 -19.80 -7.08 -3.42
CA ALA A 496 -18.35 -6.88 -3.28
C ALA A 496 -17.84 -5.80 -4.25
N ILE A 497 -16.97 -4.90 -3.78
CA ILE A 497 -16.37 -3.83 -4.58
C ILE A 497 -14.85 -3.95 -4.44
N GLU A 498 -14.16 -4.43 -5.47
CA GLU A 498 -12.75 -4.77 -5.40
C GLU A 498 -11.95 -4.19 -6.57
N ASN A 499 -10.79 -3.58 -6.28
CA ASN A 499 -9.90 -2.99 -7.29
C ASN A 499 -10.58 -1.93 -8.18
N CYS A 500 -11.56 -1.21 -7.65
CA CYS A 500 -12.35 -0.24 -8.41
C CYS A 500 -11.78 1.19 -8.32
N LEU A 501 -12.06 1.99 -9.35
CA LEU A 501 -11.84 3.43 -9.36
C LEU A 501 -13.19 4.15 -9.38
N VAL A 502 -13.54 4.84 -8.31
CA VAL A 502 -14.81 5.56 -8.17
C VAL A 502 -14.49 7.06 -8.05
N GLN A 503 -14.76 7.84 -9.09
CA GLN A 503 -14.21 9.20 -9.16
C GLN A 503 -15.11 10.25 -9.80
N GLN A 504 -14.82 11.52 -9.50
CA GLN A 504 -15.49 12.66 -10.16
C GLN A 504 -17.01 12.65 -9.99
N HIS A 505 -17.48 12.43 -8.77
CA HIS A 505 -18.92 12.42 -8.46
C HIS A 505 -19.36 13.74 -7.82
N SER A 506 -20.57 14.18 -8.15
CA SER A 506 -21.05 15.48 -7.64
C SER A 506 -21.46 15.47 -6.17
N ARG A 507 -21.60 14.28 -5.57
CA ARG A 507 -21.98 14.12 -4.17
C ARG A 507 -21.21 12.99 -3.49
N TYR A 508 -21.63 11.73 -3.62
CA TYR A 508 -20.98 10.61 -2.95
C TYR A 508 -20.19 9.72 -3.91
N GLY A 509 -19.04 9.20 -3.47
CA GLY A 509 -18.39 8.07 -4.12
C GLY A 509 -19.19 6.79 -3.88
N ALA A 510 -19.41 6.46 -2.61
CA ALA A 510 -20.27 5.36 -2.18
C ALA A 510 -21.23 5.79 -1.07
N TYR A 511 -22.49 5.39 -1.15
CA TYR A 511 -23.49 5.54 -0.12
C TYR A 511 -24.06 4.17 0.27
N LEU A 512 -23.95 3.79 1.54
CA LEU A 512 -24.40 2.51 2.05
C LEU A 512 -25.45 2.72 3.13
N HIS A 513 -26.63 2.14 2.92
CA HIS A 513 -27.72 2.12 3.88
C HIS A 513 -28.14 0.70 4.19
N GLN A 514 -28.03 0.30 5.46
CA GLN A 514 -28.35 -1.07 5.91
C GLN A 514 -27.62 -2.14 5.09
N SER A 515 -26.33 -1.92 4.89
CA SER A 515 -25.47 -2.72 4.02
C SER A 515 -24.26 -3.21 4.80
N GLU A 516 -23.84 -4.44 4.49
CA GLU A 516 -22.67 -5.12 5.03
C GLU A 516 -21.67 -5.42 3.89
N ALA A 517 -21.71 -4.62 2.82
CA ALA A 517 -20.85 -4.76 1.65
C ALA A 517 -19.36 -4.78 2.03
N SER A 518 -18.55 -5.45 1.21
CA SER A 518 -17.10 -5.43 1.32
C SER A 518 -16.49 -4.52 0.25
N MET A 519 -15.49 -3.73 0.65
CA MET A 519 -14.70 -2.88 -0.25
C MET A 519 -13.22 -3.19 -0.04
N SER A 520 -12.51 -3.58 -1.10
CA SER A 520 -11.07 -3.82 -1.03
C SER A 520 -10.28 -3.22 -2.19
N PHE A 521 -9.04 -2.79 -1.92
CA PHE A 521 -8.08 -2.31 -2.93
C PHE A 521 -8.62 -1.23 -3.88
N SER A 522 -9.63 -0.48 -3.46
CA SER A 522 -10.36 0.46 -4.32
C SER A 522 -9.96 1.91 -4.01
N LEU A 523 -9.98 2.76 -5.05
CA LEU A 523 -9.70 4.19 -4.95
C LEU A 523 -11.00 4.99 -5.17
N ILE A 524 -11.39 5.76 -4.15
CA ILE A 524 -12.53 6.67 -4.20
C ILE A 524 -11.99 8.11 -4.13
N GLN A 525 -12.22 8.92 -5.16
CA GLN A 525 -11.60 10.25 -5.21
C GLN A 525 -12.38 11.34 -5.94
N TYR A 526 -12.04 12.60 -5.65
CA TYR A 526 -12.61 13.77 -6.34
C TYR A 526 -14.14 13.85 -6.27
N CYS A 527 -14.72 13.50 -5.12
CA CYS A 527 -16.15 13.64 -4.85
C CYS A 527 -16.45 15.02 -4.25
N ASN A 528 -17.46 15.72 -4.76
CA ASN A 528 -17.79 17.09 -4.32
C ASN A 528 -18.42 17.20 -2.93
N ASP A 529 -18.77 16.08 -2.28
CA ASP A 529 -19.21 16.07 -0.89
C ASP A 529 -18.45 15.00 -0.09
N ARG A 530 -18.83 13.72 -0.21
CA ARG A 530 -18.24 12.65 0.62
C ARG A 530 -17.66 11.53 -0.23
N GLY A 531 -16.55 10.94 0.22
CA GLY A 531 -16.04 9.71 -0.37
C GLY A 531 -17.00 8.55 -0.09
N ILE A 532 -17.16 8.21 1.19
CA ILE A 532 -18.05 7.15 1.67
C ILE A 532 -19.04 7.71 2.69
N ASN A 533 -20.34 7.41 2.53
CA ASN A 533 -21.36 7.74 3.51
C ASN A 533 -22.11 6.49 3.97
N LEU A 534 -22.04 6.19 5.27
CA LEU A 534 -22.65 5.03 5.92
C LEU A 534 -23.86 5.43 6.78
N ASN A 535 -24.92 4.64 6.74
CA ASN A 535 -26.15 4.85 7.51
C ASN A 535 -26.79 3.51 7.92
N TYR A 536 -26.75 3.17 9.22
CA TYR A 536 -27.05 1.82 9.71
C TYR A 536 -26.25 0.72 8.99
N ALA A 537 -24.99 0.98 8.63
CA ALA A 537 -24.18 0.07 7.81
C ALA A 537 -22.86 -0.29 8.51
N SER A 538 -22.39 -1.53 8.34
CA SER A 538 -21.17 -2.04 8.99
C SER A 538 -20.22 -2.74 8.01
N PRO A 539 -19.84 -2.10 6.89
CA PRO A 539 -18.98 -2.71 5.87
C PRO A 539 -17.56 -3.02 6.39
N LEU A 540 -16.93 -4.02 5.76
CA LEU A 540 -15.48 -4.22 5.81
C LEU A 540 -14.83 -3.41 4.68
N ILE A 541 -13.91 -2.51 5.04
CA ILE A 541 -13.19 -1.65 4.10
C ILE A 541 -11.69 -1.89 4.32
N ASP A 542 -11.03 -2.52 3.35
CA ASP A 542 -9.67 -3.03 3.49
C ASP A 542 -8.76 -2.54 2.35
N ASN A 543 -7.58 -2.02 2.67
CA ASN A 543 -6.60 -1.55 1.66
C ASN A 543 -7.18 -0.53 0.64
N CYS A 544 -8.21 0.23 1.04
CA CYS A 544 -8.83 1.23 0.18
C CYS A 544 -8.20 2.62 0.37
N GLN A 545 -8.33 3.45 -0.67
CA GLN A 545 -7.91 4.85 -0.65
C GLN A 545 -9.12 5.77 -0.83
N VAL A 546 -9.31 6.74 0.06
CA VAL A 546 -10.38 7.76 -0.03
C VAL A 546 -9.75 9.14 0.00
N MET A 547 -9.71 9.82 -1.14
CA MET A 547 -8.87 11.00 -1.32
C MET A 547 -9.54 12.16 -2.04
N ASN A 548 -9.13 13.39 -1.74
CA ASN A 548 -9.52 14.59 -2.49
C ASN A 548 -11.05 14.82 -2.54
N CYS A 549 -11.78 14.46 -1.48
CA CYS A 549 -13.21 14.75 -1.35
C CYS A 549 -13.41 16.12 -0.69
N THR A 550 -14.33 16.93 -1.20
CA THR A 550 -14.42 18.34 -0.80
C THR A 550 -14.86 18.53 0.65
N ASN A 551 -15.62 17.60 1.23
CA ASN A 551 -16.14 17.70 2.59
C ASN A 551 -15.61 16.58 3.50
N HIS A 552 -16.08 15.35 3.36
CA HIS A 552 -15.67 14.25 4.25
C HIS A 552 -15.04 13.12 3.44
N GLY A 553 -13.97 12.51 3.96
CA GLY A 553 -13.54 11.21 3.45
C GLY A 553 -14.63 10.18 3.72
N VAL A 554 -14.98 10.01 4.99
CA VAL A 554 -15.97 9.04 5.45
C VAL A 554 -16.93 9.69 6.46
N THR A 555 -18.22 9.42 6.32
CA THR A 555 -19.23 9.78 7.35
C THR A 555 -20.01 8.56 7.80
N LEU A 556 -20.16 8.39 9.12
CA LEU A 556 -20.90 7.32 9.77
C LEU A 556 -22.12 7.90 10.47
N ASN A 557 -23.29 7.34 10.20
CA ASN A 557 -24.55 7.80 10.79
C ASN A 557 -25.34 6.62 11.35
N ASN A 558 -26.06 6.89 12.43
CA ASN A 558 -27.10 6.01 12.99
C ASN A 558 -26.60 4.57 13.21
N TYR A 559 -25.78 4.35 14.24
CA TYR A 559 -25.30 3.00 14.61
C TYR A 559 -24.51 2.29 13.49
N SER A 560 -23.73 3.03 12.71
CA SER A 560 -22.86 2.45 11.68
C SER A 560 -21.52 2.04 12.30
N ASN A 561 -21.11 0.78 12.15
CA ASN A 561 -19.92 0.22 12.82
C ASN A 561 -18.97 -0.45 11.82
N PRO A 562 -18.42 0.30 10.84
CA PRO A 562 -17.51 -0.26 9.85
C PRO A 562 -16.18 -0.70 10.45
N THR A 563 -15.48 -1.59 9.74
CA THR A 563 -14.08 -1.92 10.00
C THR A 563 -13.20 -1.41 8.87
N PHE A 564 -12.26 -0.52 9.18
CA PHE A 564 -11.22 -0.03 8.27
C PHE A 564 -9.89 -0.71 8.58
N LEU A 565 -9.32 -1.40 7.61
CA LEU A 565 -8.01 -2.05 7.72
C LEU A 565 -7.06 -1.51 6.67
N SER A 566 -5.86 -1.08 7.06
CA SER A 566 -4.78 -0.69 6.12
C SER A 566 -5.21 0.34 5.05
N CYS A 567 -6.17 1.20 5.36
CA CYS A 567 -6.72 2.17 4.42
C CYS A 567 -5.94 3.49 4.45
N SER A 568 -6.00 4.26 3.36
CA SER A 568 -5.47 5.62 3.29
C SER A 568 -6.62 6.62 3.09
N ILE A 569 -6.77 7.58 4.00
CA ILE A 569 -7.81 8.62 3.91
C ILE A 569 -7.13 9.98 4.00
N GLY A 570 -7.33 10.85 3.01
CA GLY A 570 -6.60 12.11 3.03
C GLY A 570 -7.02 13.18 2.02
N HIS A 571 -6.48 14.39 2.20
CA HIS A 571 -6.77 15.55 1.34
C HIS A 571 -8.27 15.91 1.31
N CYS A 572 -8.95 15.76 2.45
CA CYS A 572 -10.35 16.09 2.65
C CYS A 572 -10.49 17.18 3.73
N ASN A 573 -11.67 17.80 3.83
CA ASN A 573 -11.94 18.76 4.91
C ASN A 573 -12.04 18.06 6.28
N TYR A 574 -12.64 16.87 6.32
CA TYR A 574 -12.66 15.94 7.46
C TYR A 574 -12.30 14.53 6.99
N GLY A 575 -11.65 13.73 7.85
CA GLY A 575 -11.30 12.35 7.55
C GLY A 575 -12.49 11.42 7.79
N ILE A 576 -12.53 10.76 8.95
CA ILE A 576 -13.64 9.92 9.39
C ILE A 576 -14.49 10.68 10.41
N VAL A 577 -15.80 10.78 10.18
CA VAL A 577 -16.71 11.45 11.13
C VAL A 577 -17.81 10.50 11.58
N ALA A 578 -17.90 10.27 12.88
CA ALA A 578 -18.85 9.37 13.52
C ALA A 578 -19.98 10.14 14.23
N TYR A 579 -21.21 9.99 13.73
CA TYR A 579 -22.44 10.55 14.29
C TYR A 579 -23.37 9.48 14.85
N SER A 580 -24.20 9.86 15.83
CA SER A 580 -25.36 9.10 16.29
C SER A 580 -25.01 7.66 16.68
N ASN A 581 -24.12 7.50 17.65
CA ASN A 581 -23.70 6.22 18.23
C ASN A 581 -23.02 5.27 17.22
N SER A 582 -22.17 5.82 16.36
CA SER A 582 -21.43 5.02 15.37
C SER A 582 -20.03 4.70 15.89
N ASP A 583 -19.67 3.43 15.93
CA ASP A 583 -18.47 2.89 16.56
C ASP A 583 -17.57 2.21 15.50
N PRO A 584 -16.74 2.96 14.75
CA PRO A 584 -15.81 2.38 13.80
C PRO A 584 -14.68 1.63 14.50
N THR A 585 -14.20 0.56 13.86
CA THR A 585 -12.85 0.01 14.09
C THR A 585 -11.92 0.54 13.00
N VAL A 586 -10.82 1.18 13.37
CA VAL A 586 -9.83 1.74 12.45
C VAL A 586 -8.47 1.19 12.86
N ASP A 587 -7.91 0.28 12.06
CA ASP A 587 -6.65 -0.40 12.37
C ASP A 587 -5.66 -0.33 11.21
N GLY A 588 -4.40 0.04 11.52
CA GLY A 588 -3.32 0.09 10.53
C GLY A 588 -3.51 1.12 9.41
N CYS A 589 -4.42 2.07 9.55
CA CYS A 589 -4.75 3.05 8.52
C CYS A 589 -3.81 4.27 8.57
N THR A 590 -3.70 4.97 7.43
CA THR A 590 -3.06 6.29 7.34
C THR A 590 -4.13 7.35 7.10
N ILE A 591 -4.23 8.33 8.02
CA ILE A 591 -5.14 9.47 7.90
C ILE A 591 -4.31 10.74 7.80
N SER A 592 -4.30 11.37 6.63
CA SER A 592 -3.31 12.41 6.33
C SER A 592 -3.84 13.63 5.59
N ASN A 593 -3.22 14.78 5.82
CA ASN A 593 -3.52 16.03 5.11
C ASN A 593 -5.01 16.41 5.20
N ILE A 594 -5.63 16.17 6.35
CA ILE A 594 -7.01 16.58 6.63
C ILE A 594 -7.03 18.01 7.15
N THR A 595 -7.92 18.84 6.61
CA THR A 595 -7.94 20.27 6.96
C THR A 595 -8.42 20.52 8.40
N ASN A 596 -9.44 19.79 8.86
CA ASN A 596 -9.92 19.82 10.25
C ASN A 596 -9.53 18.51 10.97
N ASP A 597 -10.51 17.66 11.30
CA ASP A 597 -10.29 16.50 12.16
C ASP A 597 -10.06 15.23 11.35
N GLY A 598 -8.96 14.52 11.64
CA GLY A 598 -8.63 13.22 11.08
C GLY A 598 -9.70 12.19 11.42
N ILE A 599 -10.01 12.03 12.71
CA ILE A 599 -11.18 11.28 13.19
C ILE A 599 -11.98 12.16 14.15
N TYR A 600 -13.28 12.26 13.91
CA TYR A 600 -14.20 13.02 14.76
C TYR A 600 -15.28 12.13 15.36
N PHE A 601 -15.25 11.97 16.68
CA PHE A 601 -16.34 11.35 17.45
C PHE A 601 -17.26 12.44 18.03
N SER A 602 -18.49 12.53 17.53
CA SER A 602 -19.33 13.72 17.71
C SER A 602 -20.40 13.66 18.81
N THR A 603 -20.68 12.50 19.39
CA THR A 603 -21.82 12.35 20.31
C THR A 603 -21.59 11.24 21.35
N ILE A 604 -22.53 11.17 22.30
CA ILE A 604 -22.60 10.17 23.36
C ILE A 604 -22.45 8.74 22.81
N TRP A 605 -21.79 7.88 23.57
CA TRP A 605 -21.63 6.45 23.30
C TRP A 605 -20.86 6.07 22.04
N ASN A 606 -20.23 7.03 21.38
CA ASN A 606 -19.23 6.75 20.36
C ASN A 606 -17.98 6.12 21.04
N ARG A 607 -17.84 4.80 20.94
CA ARG A 607 -16.83 3.94 21.58
C ARG A 607 -16.00 3.16 20.56
N GLY A 608 -15.67 3.80 19.44
CA GLY A 608 -14.86 3.21 18.39
C GLY A 608 -13.46 2.78 18.89
N LEU A 609 -12.85 1.86 18.14
CA LEU A 609 -11.50 1.35 18.38
C LEU A 609 -10.55 1.92 17.33
N VAL A 610 -9.50 2.61 17.76
CA VAL A 610 -8.51 3.24 16.87
C VAL A 610 -7.13 2.69 17.24
N THR A 611 -6.59 1.79 16.42
CA THR A 611 -5.34 1.08 16.72
C THR A 611 -4.31 1.16 15.60
N ASN A 612 -3.03 1.25 15.96
CA ASN A 612 -1.91 1.13 15.01
C ASN A 612 -1.97 2.06 13.78
N ASN A 613 -2.66 3.21 13.89
CA ASN A 613 -2.84 4.13 12.78
C ASN A 613 -1.75 5.19 12.75
N THR A 614 -1.49 5.74 11.56
CA THR A 614 -0.69 6.97 11.39
C THR A 614 -1.60 8.15 11.07
N LEU A 615 -1.66 9.13 11.96
CA LEU A 615 -2.42 10.37 11.79
C LEU A 615 -1.43 11.53 11.60
N ILE A 616 -1.32 12.04 10.36
CA ILE A 616 -0.25 12.97 9.98
C ILE A 616 -0.73 14.23 9.28
N ASN A 617 -0.21 15.39 9.70
CA ASN A 617 -0.48 16.69 9.07
C ASN A 617 -1.98 17.00 8.96
N ASN A 618 -2.74 16.71 10.02
CA ASN A 618 -4.14 17.06 10.11
C ASN A 618 -4.32 18.32 10.97
N GLY A 619 -5.51 18.95 10.91
CA GLY A 619 -5.92 19.91 11.93
C GLY A 619 -5.85 19.25 13.30
N ASN A 620 -6.79 18.37 13.61
CA ASN A 620 -6.68 17.48 14.77
C ASN A 620 -6.43 16.05 14.30
N GLY A 621 -5.59 15.29 15.00
CA GLY A 621 -5.50 13.85 14.78
C GLY A 621 -6.85 13.21 15.10
N ILE A 622 -7.29 13.32 16.36
CA ILE A 622 -8.62 12.91 16.81
C ILE A 622 -9.30 14.05 17.57
N TYR A 623 -10.57 14.31 17.25
CA TYR A 623 -11.44 15.23 17.97
C TYR A 623 -12.56 14.47 18.67
N LEU A 624 -12.64 14.64 20.00
CA LEU A 624 -13.62 14.00 20.87
C LEU A 624 -14.62 15.03 21.37
N TYR A 625 -15.91 14.78 21.14
CA TYR A 625 -16.97 15.71 21.47
C TYR A 625 -18.18 15.04 22.12
N TYR A 626 -18.67 15.64 23.20
CA TYR A 626 -19.94 15.34 23.86
C TYR A 626 -20.09 13.88 24.31
N GLN A 627 -19.37 13.49 25.37
CA GLN A 627 -19.46 12.16 26.00
C GLN A 627 -19.12 10.97 25.08
N SER A 628 -18.21 11.21 24.13
CA SER A 628 -17.54 10.12 23.41
C SER A 628 -16.52 9.41 24.32
N ALA A 629 -16.31 8.11 24.07
CA ALA A 629 -15.47 7.23 24.90
C ALA A 629 -14.70 6.17 24.09
N PRO A 630 -13.86 6.54 23.11
CA PRO A 630 -13.12 5.58 22.29
C PRO A 630 -11.91 4.95 23.00
N GLU A 631 -11.44 3.81 22.46
CA GLU A 631 -10.14 3.22 22.79
C GLU A 631 -9.13 3.57 21.70
N ILE A 632 -8.01 4.17 22.08
CA ILE A 632 -6.98 4.73 21.20
C ILE A 632 -5.64 4.12 21.60
N ARG A 633 -5.15 3.12 20.85
CA ARG A 633 -3.94 2.38 21.21
C ARG A 633 -2.89 2.25 20.10
N GLY A 634 -1.61 2.46 20.44
CA GLY A 634 -0.50 2.17 19.54
C GLY A 634 -0.45 3.02 18.26
N ASN A 635 -1.12 4.17 18.24
CA ASN A 635 -1.16 5.07 17.08
C ASN A 635 0.01 6.05 17.08
N LEU A 636 0.33 6.55 15.89
CA LEU A 636 1.37 7.53 15.63
C LEU A 636 0.73 8.84 15.17
N PHE A 637 0.82 9.88 16.00
CA PHE A 637 0.32 11.23 15.74
C PHE A 637 1.49 12.15 15.41
N ILE A 638 1.56 12.62 14.17
CA ILE A 638 2.68 13.44 13.68
C ILE A 638 2.20 14.74 13.06
N GLN A 639 2.80 15.87 13.44
CA GLN A 639 2.59 17.17 12.76
C GLN A 639 1.11 17.61 12.66
N ASN A 640 0.25 17.15 13.56
CA ASN A 640 -1.10 17.66 13.68
C ASN A 640 -1.08 18.98 14.48
N ASN A 641 -2.14 19.79 14.41
CA ASN A 641 -2.30 20.86 15.39
C ASN A 641 -2.41 20.23 16.78
N TYR A 642 -3.44 19.42 17.02
CA TYR A 642 -3.54 18.63 18.25
C TYR A 642 -3.50 17.14 17.92
N GLY A 643 -2.75 16.35 18.68
CA GLY A 643 -2.82 14.90 18.58
C GLY A 643 -4.24 14.41 18.90
N ILE A 644 -4.72 14.73 20.10
CA ILE A 644 -6.12 14.54 20.50
C ILE A 644 -6.65 15.81 21.18
N GLU A 645 -7.87 16.21 20.84
CA GLU A 645 -8.57 17.32 21.49
C GLU A 645 -9.92 16.86 22.08
N TYR A 646 -10.15 17.22 23.35
CA TYR A 646 -11.34 16.85 24.12
C TYR A 646 -12.30 18.03 24.33
N TYR A 647 -13.60 17.77 24.09
CA TYR A 647 -14.67 18.73 24.29
C TYR A 647 -15.97 18.09 24.83
N TYR A 648 -16.67 18.80 25.72
CA TYR A 648 -17.90 18.45 26.44
C TYR A 648 -17.93 17.04 27.04
N GLU A 649 -17.25 16.84 28.18
CA GLU A 649 -17.42 15.63 28.99
C GLU A 649 -17.00 14.35 28.24
N CYS A 650 -15.85 14.31 27.56
CA CYS A 650 -15.39 13.08 26.92
C CYS A 650 -14.49 12.25 27.84
N ASP A 651 -14.49 10.94 27.65
CA ASP A 651 -13.55 10.01 28.26
C ASP A 651 -12.81 9.24 27.15
N ALA A 652 -11.65 8.64 27.41
CA ALA A 652 -11.00 7.72 26.48
C ALA A 652 -9.91 6.90 27.18
N LEU A 653 -9.64 5.70 26.67
CA LEU A 653 -8.42 4.96 26.97
C LEU A 653 -7.38 5.28 25.91
N VAL A 654 -6.34 6.05 26.27
CA VAL A 654 -5.25 6.47 25.38
C VAL A 654 -3.97 5.78 25.83
N THR A 655 -3.59 4.70 25.14
CA THR A 655 -2.44 3.90 25.58
C THR A 655 -1.45 3.54 24.49
N GLU A 656 -0.16 3.43 24.80
CA GLU A 656 0.89 3.01 23.86
C GLU A 656 1.11 3.91 22.62
N ASN A 657 0.49 5.10 22.56
CA ASN A 657 0.57 5.99 21.39
C ASN A 657 1.85 6.85 21.41
N ASN A 658 2.20 7.39 20.24
CA ASN A 658 3.32 8.30 20.05
C ASN A 658 2.82 9.64 19.48
N PHE A 659 2.98 10.72 20.23
CA PHE A 659 2.61 12.09 19.89
C PHE A 659 3.87 12.92 19.60
N ILE A 660 4.22 13.04 18.32
CA ILE A 660 5.50 13.56 17.87
C ILE A 660 5.31 14.81 17.00
N ASN A 661 6.02 15.91 17.28
CA ASN A 661 6.02 17.12 16.45
C ASN A 661 4.63 17.74 16.18
N ASN A 662 3.63 17.49 17.02
CA ASN A 662 2.33 18.17 16.92
C ASN A 662 2.43 19.58 17.54
N SER A 663 1.43 20.45 17.35
CA SER A 663 1.38 21.71 18.10
C SER A 663 1.21 21.44 19.60
N TYR A 664 0.31 20.52 19.95
CA TYR A 664 0.15 19.92 21.27
C TYR A 664 -0.06 18.41 21.14
N GLY A 665 0.36 17.64 22.15
CA GLY A 665 0.06 16.21 22.21
C GLY A 665 -1.43 15.96 22.46
N ILE A 666 -1.88 16.21 23.69
CA ILE A 666 -3.31 16.14 24.07
C ILE A 666 -3.77 17.47 24.66
N VAL A 667 -4.97 17.91 24.27
CA VAL A 667 -5.60 19.14 24.78
C VAL A 667 -6.97 18.83 25.38
N PHE A 668 -7.19 19.27 26.61
CA PHE A 668 -8.49 19.26 27.30
C PHE A 668 -9.06 20.68 27.34
N ASN A 669 -10.12 20.94 26.56
CA ASN A 669 -10.78 22.25 26.56
C ASN A 669 -11.93 22.37 27.56
N THR A 670 -12.52 21.26 27.94
CA THR A 670 -13.66 21.21 28.86
C THR A 670 -13.62 19.92 29.63
N SER A 671 -14.67 19.66 30.40
CA SER A 671 -14.66 18.59 31.36
C SER A 671 -14.66 17.16 30.83
N SER A 672 -14.38 16.15 31.66
CA SER A 672 -14.62 14.71 31.44
C SER A 672 -15.98 14.28 32.03
N HIS A 673 -16.70 13.30 31.46
CA HIS A 673 -18.05 12.94 31.97
C HIS A 673 -18.00 12.11 33.25
N TYR A 674 -17.27 10.99 33.20
CA TYR A 674 -17.20 10.02 34.29
C TYR A 674 -15.86 10.02 35.02
N CYS A 675 -14.90 10.84 34.59
CA CYS A 675 -13.53 10.84 35.12
C CYS A 675 -12.82 9.49 34.88
N GLU A 676 -13.04 8.90 33.70
CA GLU A 676 -12.53 7.58 33.32
C GLU A 676 -11.42 7.67 32.25
N THR A 677 -10.96 8.87 31.93
CA THR A 677 -9.85 9.05 30.97
C THR A 677 -8.54 8.51 31.56
N GLU A 678 -7.95 7.54 30.89
CA GLU A 678 -6.62 7.00 31.20
C GLU A 678 -5.67 7.32 30.05
N ILE A 679 -4.54 7.95 30.39
CA ILE A 679 -3.44 8.23 29.48
C ILE A 679 -2.24 7.44 30.00
N SER A 680 -1.93 6.30 29.37
CA SER A 680 -0.88 5.40 29.87
C SER A 680 0.10 4.91 28.82
N HIS A 681 1.38 4.73 29.16
CA HIS A 681 2.38 4.17 28.24
C HIS A 681 2.54 4.94 26.90
N ASN A 682 2.25 6.24 26.88
CA ASN A 682 2.41 7.06 25.66
C ASN A 682 3.76 7.79 25.63
N ILE A 683 4.19 8.18 24.43
CA ILE A 683 5.32 9.09 24.21
C ILE A 683 4.76 10.44 23.77
N PHE A 684 5.15 11.52 24.44
CA PHE A 684 4.89 12.89 24.02
C PHE A 684 6.22 13.58 23.77
N ALA A 685 6.64 13.69 22.52
CA ALA A 685 7.97 14.18 22.20
C ALA A 685 8.01 15.25 21.11
N TYR A 686 8.84 16.28 21.36
CA TYR A 686 9.10 17.35 20.41
C TYR A 686 7.85 18.09 19.89
N ASN A 687 6.75 18.07 20.63
CA ASN A 687 5.59 18.90 20.30
C ASN A 687 5.97 20.38 20.46
N VAL A 688 5.39 21.25 19.64
CA VAL A 688 5.78 22.68 19.58
C VAL A 688 5.49 23.38 20.92
N ASN A 689 4.35 23.06 21.53
CA ASN A 689 3.95 23.55 22.83
C ASN A 689 4.01 22.40 23.85
N ASP A 690 2.90 22.07 24.51
CA ASP A 690 2.91 21.15 25.65
C ASP A 690 2.65 19.70 25.23
N GLY A 691 3.15 18.76 26.02
CA GLY A 691 2.83 17.34 25.87
C GLY A 691 1.34 17.09 26.16
N ILE A 692 0.90 17.48 27.36
CA ILE A 692 -0.49 17.40 27.80
C ILE A 692 -0.92 18.77 28.33
N HIS A 693 -1.99 19.33 27.77
CA HIS A 693 -2.48 20.66 28.12
C HIS A 693 -3.94 20.64 28.58
N LYS A 694 -4.22 21.18 29.78
CA LYS A 694 -5.57 21.34 30.31
C LYS A 694 -5.92 22.82 30.44
N ASN A 695 -6.84 23.27 29.58
CA ASN A 695 -7.32 24.65 29.54
C ASN A 695 -8.24 25.00 30.73
N ASN A 696 -8.46 26.30 30.97
CA ASN A 696 -9.24 26.84 32.08
C ASN A 696 -10.70 27.22 31.69
N HIS A 697 -11.41 26.35 30.97
CA HIS A 697 -12.65 26.73 30.27
C HIS A 697 -13.95 26.10 30.80
N SER A 698 -13.91 25.24 31.84
CA SER A 698 -15.11 24.60 32.42
C SER A 698 -15.20 24.71 33.96
N SER A 699 -16.42 24.67 34.50
CA SER A 699 -16.72 24.69 35.94
C SER A 699 -16.94 23.31 36.56
N VAL A 700 -16.73 22.24 35.78
CA VAL A 700 -16.89 20.83 36.19
C VAL A 700 -15.49 20.22 36.33
N ALA A 701 -15.29 19.35 37.31
CA ALA A 701 -13.99 18.76 37.62
C ALA A 701 -13.64 17.61 36.67
N ASP A 702 -12.37 17.53 36.27
CA ASP A 702 -11.84 16.53 35.32
C ASP A 702 -10.64 15.84 35.91
N ASN A 703 -10.58 14.53 35.76
CA ASN A 703 -9.55 13.74 36.41
C ASN A 703 -8.96 12.71 35.43
N PRO A 704 -8.10 13.12 34.47
CA PRO A 704 -7.31 12.15 33.75
C PRO A 704 -6.37 11.42 34.72
N THR A 705 -6.26 10.10 34.55
CA THR A 705 -5.20 9.29 35.14
C THR A 705 -4.03 9.26 34.15
N ILE A 706 -2.94 9.93 34.48
CA ILE A 706 -1.76 10.08 33.62
C ILE A 706 -0.66 9.22 34.22
N VAL A 707 -0.37 8.07 33.62
CA VAL A 707 0.53 7.07 34.23
C VAL A 707 1.50 6.43 33.26
N TYR A 708 2.74 6.13 33.68
CA TYR A 708 3.71 5.42 32.83
C TYR A 708 3.97 6.09 31.47
N ASN A 709 3.86 7.42 31.36
CA ASN A 709 4.17 8.11 30.09
C ASN A 709 5.61 8.63 30.08
N THR A 710 6.18 8.74 28.88
CA THR A 710 7.44 9.46 28.63
C THR A 710 7.13 10.77 27.92
N ILE A 711 7.42 11.90 28.57
CA ILE A 711 7.15 13.26 28.08
C ILE A 711 8.47 14.00 27.93
N PHE A 712 8.96 14.14 26.70
CA PHE A 712 10.34 14.51 26.41
C PHE A 712 10.47 15.65 25.40
N GLY A 713 11.25 16.68 25.72
CA GLY A 713 11.71 17.62 24.70
C GLY A 713 10.63 18.45 24.02
N ASN A 714 9.44 18.59 24.61
CA ASN A 714 8.38 19.46 24.08
C ASN A 714 8.81 20.93 24.23
N GLY A 715 8.40 21.81 23.31
CA GLY A 715 8.82 23.21 23.30
C GLY A 715 8.21 24.04 24.44
N GLY A 716 7.04 23.64 24.94
CA GLY A 716 6.35 24.17 26.11
C GLY A 716 6.56 23.31 27.36
N ASP A 717 5.53 23.26 28.21
CA ASP A 717 5.52 22.47 29.45
C ASP A 717 5.34 20.97 29.15
N GLY A 718 5.83 20.09 30.03
CA GLY A 718 5.55 18.67 29.92
C GLY A 718 4.05 18.38 30.10
N ILE A 719 3.52 18.83 31.24
CA ILE A 719 2.09 18.81 31.57
C ILE A 719 1.68 20.20 32.09
N ASP A 720 0.64 20.80 31.52
CA ASP A 720 0.06 22.07 31.98
C ASP A 720 -1.38 21.86 32.49
N ILE A 721 -1.63 22.20 33.76
CA ILE A 721 -2.91 21.99 34.46
C ILE A 721 -3.44 23.31 35.01
N ARG A 722 -4.50 23.84 34.35
CA ARG A 722 -5.07 25.15 34.69
C ARG A 722 -6.49 25.14 35.27
N GLN A 723 -7.14 23.98 35.35
CA GLN A 723 -8.52 23.82 35.81
C GLN A 723 -8.62 22.77 36.91
N SER A 724 -9.36 23.08 37.98
CA SER A 724 -9.47 22.23 39.16
C SER A 724 -9.97 20.81 38.82
N GLY A 725 -9.30 19.80 39.36
CA GLY A 725 -9.63 18.39 39.21
C GLY A 725 -9.12 17.58 40.40
N THR A 726 -9.15 16.26 40.26
CA THR A 726 -8.58 15.27 41.17
C THR A 726 -7.67 14.33 40.37
N GLU A 727 -6.70 14.94 39.67
CA GLU A 727 -5.78 14.24 38.78
C GLU A 727 -4.90 13.24 39.53
N ILE A 728 -4.65 12.10 38.88
CA ILE A 728 -3.68 11.10 39.31
C ILE A 728 -2.53 11.16 38.32
N ILE A 729 -1.36 11.56 38.79
CA ILE A 729 -0.14 11.62 38.00
C ILE A 729 0.90 10.74 38.70
N THR A 730 1.16 9.55 38.17
CA THR A 730 2.14 8.63 38.76
C THR A 730 3.00 7.94 37.72
N ASN A 731 4.22 7.54 38.08
CA ASN A 731 5.10 6.75 37.21
C ASN A 731 5.45 7.42 35.86
N ASN A 732 5.32 8.74 35.72
CA ASN A 732 5.68 9.42 34.47
C ASN A 732 7.13 9.88 34.51
N ASN A 733 7.76 9.88 33.33
CA ASN A 733 9.10 10.41 33.12
C ASN A 733 8.99 11.69 32.28
N ILE A 734 9.21 12.85 32.90
CA ILE A 734 8.95 14.17 32.31
C ILE A 734 10.24 14.96 32.24
N THR A 735 10.85 15.01 31.07
CA THR A 735 12.24 15.45 30.92
C THR A 735 12.51 16.38 29.74
N ASP A 736 13.48 17.27 29.92
CA ASP A 736 14.02 18.13 28.87
C ASP A 736 13.01 19.00 28.10
N ASN A 737 11.85 19.29 28.69
CA ASN A 737 10.87 20.18 28.07
C ASN A 737 11.33 21.66 28.18
N GLY A 738 10.95 22.48 27.19
CA GLY A 738 11.33 23.89 27.06
C GLY A 738 10.66 24.80 28.10
N GLY A 739 9.57 24.34 28.71
CA GLY A 739 8.87 24.95 29.83
C GLY A 739 9.15 24.26 31.16
N TRP A 740 8.14 24.20 32.03
CA TRP A 740 8.16 23.43 33.27
C TRP A 740 7.90 21.96 32.99
N GLY A 741 8.42 21.06 33.84
CA GLY A 741 7.98 19.67 33.81
C GLY A 741 6.46 19.58 34.04
N ILE A 742 6.01 20.22 35.13
CA ILE A 742 4.59 20.41 35.44
C ILE A 742 4.33 21.89 35.72
N ASN A 743 3.47 22.50 34.91
CA ASN A 743 2.92 23.81 35.17
C ASN A 743 1.53 23.65 35.78
N VAL A 744 1.30 24.23 36.96
CA VAL A 744 0.10 24.00 37.74
C VAL A 744 -0.42 25.30 38.36
N SER A 745 -1.73 25.54 38.24
CA SER A 745 -2.41 26.66 38.92
C SER A 745 -3.60 26.24 39.78
N VAL A 746 -3.74 24.94 40.03
CA VAL A 746 -4.86 24.29 40.72
C VAL A 746 -4.37 23.03 41.45
N ALA A 747 -5.02 22.65 42.54
CA ALA A 747 -4.54 21.53 43.36
C ALA A 747 -4.59 20.18 42.61
N ILE A 748 -3.53 19.37 42.74
CA ILE A 748 -3.44 17.98 42.23
C ILE A 748 -3.73 17.02 43.39
N GLU A 749 -4.51 15.95 43.14
CA GLU A 749 -4.89 14.97 44.17
C GLU A 749 -3.76 13.98 44.48
N THR A 750 -3.26 13.29 43.47
CA THR A 750 -2.22 12.25 43.62
C THR A 750 -1.03 12.56 42.73
N PHE A 751 0.15 12.60 43.35
CA PHE A 751 1.41 12.87 42.67
C PHE A 751 2.55 12.06 43.29
N GLU A 752 2.85 10.90 42.72
CA GLU A 752 3.80 9.93 43.29
C GLU A 752 4.61 9.18 42.23
N ASN A 753 5.79 8.66 42.59
CA ASN A 753 6.66 7.85 41.72
C ASN A 753 6.98 8.49 40.35
N ASN A 754 6.95 9.82 40.21
CA ASN A 754 7.30 10.48 38.95
C ASN A 754 8.78 10.87 38.94
N ASN A 755 9.38 10.88 37.75
CA ASN A 755 10.68 11.51 37.51
C ASN A 755 10.48 12.81 36.74
N ILE A 756 10.97 13.94 37.28
CA ILE A 756 10.97 15.23 36.59
C ILE A 756 12.38 15.79 36.57
N TYR A 757 13.02 15.80 35.40
CA TYR A 757 14.45 16.11 35.28
C TYR A 757 14.74 17.05 34.09
N SER A 758 15.65 18.00 34.26
CA SER A 758 16.22 18.84 33.18
C SER A 758 15.20 19.70 32.37
N ASN A 759 14.00 19.95 32.89
CA ASN A 759 13.06 20.89 32.25
C ASN A 759 13.52 22.35 32.42
N ALA A 760 13.45 23.15 31.36
CA ALA A 760 14.17 24.43 31.26
C ALA A 760 13.64 25.53 32.20
N ALA A 761 12.33 25.58 32.47
CA ALA A 761 11.75 26.53 33.44
C ALA A 761 11.80 26.01 34.89
N GLY A 762 11.94 24.70 35.07
CA GLY A 762 12.02 24.00 36.36
C GLY A 762 11.11 22.77 36.42
N ALA A 763 11.11 22.07 37.56
CA ALA A 763 10.33 20.84 37.71
C ALA A 763 8.82 21.12 37.87
N ILE A 764 8.43 21.95 38.84
CA ILE A 764 7.04 22.24 39.19
C ILE A 764 6.89 23.76 39.38
N SER A 765 5.90 24.38 38.73
CA SER A 765 5.76 25.86 38.73
C SER A 765 5.28 26.45 40.06
N ASP A 766 4.44 25.73 40.82
CA ASP A 766 4.00 26.14 42.17
C ASP A 766 3.70 24.93 43.07
N LEU A 767 4.58 24.70 44.06
CA LEU A 767 4.46 23.60 45.03
C LEU A 767 3.25 23.73 45.96
N GLY A 768 2.64 24.92 46.09
CA GLY A 768 1.46 25.13 46.92
C GLY A 768 0.21 24.40 46.45
N TYR A 769 0.23 23.93 45.19
CA TYR A 769 -0.84 23.14 44.58
C TYR A 769 -0.57 21.62 44.58
N MET A 770 0.60 21.19 45.05
CA MET A 770 0.95 19.78 45.14
C MET A 770 0.55 19.20 46.52
N PRO A 771 0.47 17.85 46.66
CA PRO A 771 0.39 17.22 47.97
C PRO A 771 1.49 17.71 48.93
N SER A 772 1.16 17.86 50.21
CA SER A 772 2.09 18.41 51.22
C SER A 772 3.37 17.58 51.30
N GLU A 773 4.54 18.23 51.39
CA GLU A 773 5.88 17.60 51.38
C GLU A 773 6.35 17.06 50.02
N THR A 774 5.61 17.30 48.93
CA THR A 774 6.10 17.06 47.56
C THR A 774 7.40 17.84 47.33
N TRP A 775 8.35 17.22 46.64
CA TRP A 775 9.65 17.81 46.29
C TRP A 775 10.56 18.11 47.49
N ASN A 776 10.30 17.50 48.65
CA ASN A 776 11.18 17.52 49.83
C ASN A 776 11.97 16.19 49.92
N PHE A 777 13.16 16.15 49.34
CA PHE A 777 13.98 14.93 49.16
C PHE A 777 14.69 14.52 50.46
N VAL A 778 13.94 13.90 51.37
CA VAL A 778 14.41 13.46 52.70
C VAL A 778 14.35 11.95 52.90
N SER A 779 13.94 11.20 51.88
CA SER A 779 13.80 9.75 51.89
C SER A 779 14.64 9.12 50.76
N PHE A 780 14.67 7.78 50.72
CA PHE A 780 15.17 7.01 49.60
C PHE A 780 14.13 5.98 49.17
N ASN A 781 14.04 5.69 47.87
CA ASN A 781 13.21 4.60 47.37
C ASN A 781 13.94 3.27 47.66
N PRO A 782 13.32 2.32 48.40
CA PRO A 782 13.98 1.08 48.78
C PRO A 782 14.28 0.14 47.61
N ASN A 783 13.60 0.30 46.47
CA ASN A 783 13.71 -0.61 45.32
C ASN A 783 14.94 -0.28 44.46
N ASN A 784 15.21 1.01 44.23
CA ASN A 784 16.28 1.46 43.34
C ASN A 784 17.32 2.40 44.01
N ASN A 785 17.12 2.68 45.29
CA ASN A 785 17.98 3.49 46.13
C ASN A 785 18.19 4.93 45.58
N ALA A 786 17.19 5.49 44.91
CA ALA A 786 17.14 6.89 44.48
C ALA A 786 16.78 7.82 45.65
N ASP A 787 17.36 9.02 45.70
CA ASP A 787 16.93 10.06 46.64
C ASP A 787 15.55 10.56 46.20
N CYS A 788 14.57 10.58 47.11
CA CYS A 788 13.20 10.87 46.77
C CYS A 788 12.47 11.66 47.86
N ASP A 789 11.34 12.27 47.49
CA ASP A 789 10.38 12.79 48.47
C ASP A 789 9.58 11.65 49.15
N ILE A 790 8.65 11.99 50.04
CA ILE A 790 7.85 10.99 50.75
C ILE A 790 6.87 10.21 49.84
N TYR A 791 6.62 10.72 48.63
CA TYR A 791 5.78 10.13 47.60
C TYR A 791 6.63 9.42 46.53
N ARG A 792 7.94 9.25 46.78
CA ARG A 792 8.89 8.60 45.87
C ARG A 792 9.04 9.28 44.52
N ASN A 793 8.68 10.56 44.42
CA ASN A 793 9.07 11.33 43.24
C ASN A 793 10.58 11.56 43.26
N ILE A 794 11.21 11.46 42.10
CA ILE A 794 12.65 11.58 41.91
C ILE A 794 12.98 12.70 40.91
N ASN A 795 14.24 13.12 40.92
CA ASN A 795 14.79 14.13 40.01
C ASN A 795 16.16 13.62 39.54
N GLU A 796 16.12 12.63 38.66
CA GLU A 796 17.29 11.88 38.22
C GLU A 796 17.33 11.82 36.69
N ASP A 797 18.53 11.73 36.14
CA ASP A 797 18.71 11.51 34.70
C ASP A 797 18.14 10.13 34.32
N PRO A 798 17.16 10.04 33.41
CA PRO A 798 16.64 8.76 32.94
C PRO A 798 17.69 7.89 32.26
N MET A 799 18.78 8.48 31.75
CA MET A 799 19.80 7.80 30.96
C MET A 799 19.19 7.06 29.76
N TYR A 800 18.39 7.76 28.95
CA TYR A 800 17.86 7.16 27.71
C TYR A 800 19.00 6.77 26.75
N VAL A 801 18.80 5.72 25.94
CA VAL A 801 19.79 5.28 24.93
C VAL A 801 20.07 6.37 23.88
N LEU A 802 19.01 7.02 23.37
CA LEU A 802 18.97 8.08 22.35
C LEU A 802 20.24 8.28 21.50
N SER A 803 20.36 7.50 20.43
CA SER A 803 21.37 7.64 19.36
C SER A 803 20.79 8.20 18.04
N ASP A 804 19.72 9.01 18.13
CA ASP A 804 18.99 9.75 17.06
C ASP A 804 17.58 9.24 16.65
N THR A 805 16.91 8.35 17.42
CA THR A 805 15.71 7.60 16.95
C THR A 805 14.43 7.62 17.82
N LEU A 806 14.22 8.57 18.75
CA LEU A 806 13.11 8.48 19.75
C LEU A 806 13.17 7.19 20.60
N ASP A 807 14.37 6.63 20.76
CA ASP A 807 14.63 5.46 21.59
C ASP A 807 14.75 5.87 23.07
N PHE A 808 13.64 5.78 23.78
CA PHE A 808 13.54 6.11 25.20
C PHE A 808 13.71 4.89 26.12
N ASN A 809 14.31 3.80 25.64
CA ASN A 809 14.71 2.72 26.53
C ASN A 809 15.73 3.24 27.55
N LEU A 810 15.58 2.82 28.81
CA LEU A 810 16.47 3.18 29.90
C LEU A 810 17.80 2.43 29.76
N GLN A 811 18.92 3.07 30.11
CA GLN A 811 20.21 2.41 30.21
C GLN A 811 20.47 1.91 31.63
N PHE A 812 21.27 0.84 31.72
CA PHE A 812 21.71 0.28 32.99
C PHE A 812 22.35 1.37 33.88
N GLY A 813 21.87 1.46 35.13
CA GLY A 813 22.29 2.46 36.11
C GLY A 813 21.33 3.64 36.27
N SER A 814 20.34 3.78 35.38
CA SER A 814 19.25 4.73 35.55
C SER A 814 18.51 4.52 36.87
N LYS A 815 18.12 5.63 37.51
CA LYS A 815 17.27 5.62 38.71
C LYS A 815 15.79 5.56 38.38
N CYS A 816 15.42 5.52 37.11
CA CYS A 816 14.04 5.23 36.70
C CYS A 816 13.73 3.72 36.72
N ILE A 817 14.77 2.88 36.71
CA ILE A 817 14.66 1.42 36.82
C ILE A 817 14.23 1.05 38.25
N ASP A 818 13.27 0.14 38.38
CA ASP A 818 12.59 -0.32 39.61
C ASP A 818 12.05 0.84 40.48
N GLY A 819 11.85 2.02 39.87
CA GLY A 819 11.56 3.26 40.60
C GLY A 819 10.09 3.54 40.87
N GLY A 820 9.22 2.75 40.27
CA GLY A 820 7.78 2.95 40.21
C GLY A 820 6.98 2.49 41.42
N SER A 821 5.66 2.47 41.22
CA SER A 821 4.66 2.04 42.20
C SER A 821 4.89 0.62 42.73
N GLU A 822 4.84 0.47 44.05
CA GLU A 822 4.93 -0.85 44.68
C GLU A 822 3.72 -1.74 44.34
N GLY A 823 3.99 -3.02 44.06
CA GLY A 823 2.95 -4.02 43.79
C GLY A 823 2.47 -4.03 42.33
N VAL A 824 3.01 -3.16 41.48
CA VAL A 824 2.94 -3.26 40.03
C VAL A 824 4.29 -3.80 39.54
N SER A 825 4.27 -4.73 38.60
CA SER A 825 5.46 -5.37 38.05
C SER A 825 5.54 -5.19 36.55
N ASP A 826 6.76 -5.02 36.06
CA ASP A 826 7.06 -5.04 34.63
C ASP A 826 6.92 -6.47 34.06
N PRO A 827 6.96 -6.67 32.73
CA PRO A 827 6.77 -7.98 32.11
C PRO A 827 7.74 -9.07 32.60
N ASP A 828 8.93 -8.67 33.07
CA ASP A 828 9.94 -9.56 33.63
C ASP A 828 9.71 -9.86 35.14
N GLY A 829 8.70 -9.25 35.76
CA GLY A 829 8.36 -9.46 37.18
C GLY A 829 9.16 -8.62 38.17
N SER A 830 10.03 -7.70 37.70
CA SER A 830 10.66 -6.67 38.53
C SER A 830 9.63 -5.69 39.10
N VAL A 831 10.06 -4.69 39.87
CA VAL A 831 9.16 -3.60 40.30
C VAL A 831 8.97 -2.67 39.12
N SER A 832 7.77 -2.11 38.93
CA SER A 832 7.53 -1.26 37.76
C SER A 832 8.51 -0.09 37.63
N ASP A 833 8.88 0.22 36.40
CA ASP A 833 9.72 1.35 36.08
C ASP A 833 8.96 2.69 36.03
N ILE A 834 9.72 3.79 35.98
CA ILE A 834 9.19 5.13 35.73
C ILE A 834 9.32 5.47 34.24
N GLY A 835 8.19 5.69 33.57
CA GLY A 835 8.09 6.02 32.14
C GLY A 835 7.38 4.94 31.33
N LYS A 836 7.40 5.08 30.00
CA LYS A 836 6.71 4.16 29.07
C LYS A 836 7.34 2.78 28.98
N PHE A 837 8.66 2.72 28.89
CA PHE A 837 9.37 1.50 28.55
C PHE A 837 9.94 0.88 29.83
N PRO A 838 9.60 -0.39 30.12
CA PRO A 838 10.28 -1.13 31.17
C PRO A 838 11.71 -1.48 30.73
N PHE A 839 12.60 -1.57 31.71
CA PHE A 839 13.97 -2.02 31.53
C PHE A 839 14.02 -3.53 31.68
N GLU A 840 14.45 -4.20 30.62
CA GLU A 840 14.58 -5.65 30.60
C GLU A 840 15.81 -6.10 31.41
N HIS A 841 15.60 -6.70 32.60
CA HIS A 841 16.71 -7.23 33.42
C HIS A 841 17.34 -8.51 32.82
N GLY A 842 16.68 -9.07 31.79
CA GLY A 842 17.18 -10.20 31.03
C GLY A 842 16.78 -11.58 31.60
N ASN A 843 15.76 -11.65 32.46
CA ASN A 843 15.09 -12.91 32.78
C ASN A 843 13.94 -13.20 31.81
N PRO A 844 13.54 -14.47 31.66
CA PRO A 844 12.34 -14.80 30.88
C PRO A 844 11.09 -14.10 31.43
N HIS A 845 10.19 -13.69 30.54
CA HIS A 845 8.90 -13.07 30.91
C HIS A 845 7.88 -14.07 31.44
N GLN A 846 7.98 -15.33 31.01
CA GLN A 846 7.05 -16.38 31.43
C GLN A 846 7.73 -17.74 31.54
N VAL A 847 7.32 -18.52 32.55
CA VAL A 847 7.64 -19.94 32.68
C VAL A 847 6.34 -20.73 32.69
N VAL A 848 6.25 -21.76 31.84
CA VAL A 848 5.07 -22.63 31.72
C VAL A 848 5.42 -24.07 32.07
N VAL A 849 4.43 -24.78 32.60
CA VAL A 849 4.51 -26.22 32.84
C VAL A 849 3.94 -26.93 31.63
N THR A 850 4.77 -27.71 30.95
CA THR A 850 4.37 -28.44 29.72
C THR A 850 4.12 -29.92 29.98
N GLY A 851 4.55 -30.42 31.12
CA GLY A 851 4.34 -31.81 31.49
C GLY A 851 4.67 -32.10 32.94
N PHE A 852 4.21 -33.25 33.39
CA PHE A 852 4.60 -33.84 34.67
C PHE A 852 4.74 -35.34 34.52
N GLY A 853 5.66 -35.92 35.25
CA GLY A 853 5.95 -37.35 35.25
C GLY A 853 6.34 -37.84 36.63
N ASN A 854 6.78 -39.09 36.72
CA ASN A 854 7.23 -39.65 37.99
C ASN A 854 8.49 -38.93 38.49
N GLN A 855 8.36 -38.16 39.58
CA GLN A 855 9.41 -37.33 40.18
C GLN A 855 9.96 -36.24 39.26
N THR A 856 9.17 -35.86 38.24
CA THR A 856 9.57 -34.88 37.22
C THR A 856 8.47 -33.87 36.93
N VAL A 857 8.87 -32.63 36.65
CA VAL A 857 8.02 -31.58 36.05
C VAL A 857 8.80 -31.00 34.86
N SER A 858 8.14 -30.90 33.72
CA SER A 858 8.69 -30.33 32.49
C SER A 858 8.31 -28.86 32.42
N LEU A 859 9.31 -28.01 32.23
CA LEU A 859 9.17 -26.56 32.14
C LEU A 859 9.62 -26.09 30.75
N GLU A 860 8.94 -25.07 30.24
CA GLU A 860 9.36 -24.29 29.06
C GLU A 860 9.22 -22.80 29.37
N TRP A 861 10.02 -21.97 28.70
CA TRP A 861 9.98 -20.52 28.82
C TRP A 861 10.37 -19.85 27.51
N ASP A 862 10.09 -18.56 27.39
CA ASP A 862 10.47 -17.78 26.21
C ASP A 862 11.97 -17.45 26.19
N GLU A 863 12.55 -17.39 25.00
CA GLU A 863 13.94 -16.98 24.81
C GLU A 863 14.11 -15.48 25.10
N VAL A 864 15.13 -15.12 25.87
CA VAL A 864 15.51 -13.73 26.10
C VAL A 864 16.50 -13.30 25.02
N ALA A 865 16.10 -12.33 24.18
CA ALA A 865 16.93 -11.79 23.12
C ALA A 865 17.95 -10.76 23.66
N ASN A 866 19.04 -11.26 24.25
CA ASN A 866 20.17 -10.43 24.69
C ASN A 866 21.51 -11.06 24.29
N ASP A 867 22.32 -10.34 23.53
CA ASP A 867 23.60 -10.80 22.95
C ASP A 867 24.62 -11.33 23.99
N SER A 868 24.43 -11.02 25.26
CA SER A 868 25.31 -11.44 26.35
C SER A 868 24.81 -12.63 27.17
N LEU A 869 23.64 -13.20 26.88
CA LEU A 869 23.11 -14.34 27.64
C LEU A 869 24.01 -15.58 27.45
N VAL A 870 24.37 -16.25 28.54
CA VAL A 870 25.22 -17.46 28.54
C VAL A 870 24.36 -18.73 28.63
N GLU A 871 23.49 -18.79 29.63
CA GLU A 871 22.60 -19.91 29.93
C GLU A 871 21.47 -19.46 30.86
N TYR A 872 20.48 -20.32 31.08
CA TYR A 872 19.42 -20.12 32.07
C TYR A 872 19.67 -20.96 33.32
N ASN A 873 19.46 -20.40 34.51
CA ASN A 873 19.50 -21.16 35.77
C ASN A 873 18.07 -21.45 36.25
N ILE A 874 17.79 -22.72 36.58
CA ILE A 874 16.45 -23.18 36.97
C ILE A 874 16.41 -23.43 38.46
N TYR A 875 15.39 -22.86 39.07
CA TYR A 875 15.21 -22.82 40.51
C TYR A 875 13.88 -23.45 40.89
N PHE A 876 13.86 -24.14 42.03
CA PHE A 876 12.62 -24.72 42.57
C PHE A 876 12.59 -24.67 44.10
N LYS A 877 11.38 -24.65 44.66
CA LYS A 877 11.17 -24.86 46.10
C LYS A 877 9.81 -25.50 46.37
N ILE A 878 9.61 -26.04 47.56
CA ILE A 878 8.28 -26.49 47.98
C ILE A 878 7.39 -25.25 48.09
N SER A 879 6.21 -25.30 47.46
CA SER A 879 5.28 -24.17 47.44
C SER A 879 4.85 -23.78 48.85
N GLY A 880 4.99 -22.48 49.17
CA GLY A 880 4.71 -21.93 50.50
C GLY A 880 5.83 -22.11 51.53
N ALA A 881 6.99 -22.64 51.17
CA ALA A 881 8.16 -22.65 52.04
C ALA A 881 8.74 -21.22 52.20
N GLU A 882 9.12 -20.88 53.45
CA GLU A 882 9.81 -19.63 53.79
C GLU A 882 11.27 -19.61 53.30
N ASP A 883 11.83 -20.77 52.96
CA ASP A 883 13.20 -20.90 52.45
C ASP A 883 13.34 -20.33 51.02
N ASP A 884 14.57 -19.91 50.70
CA ASP A 884 14.97 -19.47 49.35
C ASP A 884 14.87 -20.61 48.32
N TYR A 885 14.81 -20.23 47.05
CA TYR A 885 14.82 -21.20 45.95
C TYR A 885 16.12 -22.00 45.91
N SER A 886 16.01 -23.30 45.63
CA SER A 886 17.16 -24.18 45.39
C SER A 886 17.46 -24.24 43.90
N LEU A 887 18.73 -24.06 43.52
CA LEU A 887 19.19 -24.25 42.14
C LEU A 887 19.10 -25.74 41.76
N PHE A 888 18.33 -26.06 40.73
CA PHE A 888 18.28 -27.38 40.12
C PHE A 888 19.49 -27.61 39.19
N GLY A 889 19.75 -26.65 38.30
CA GLY A 889 20.81 -26.71 37.30
C GLY A 889 20.68 -25.59 36.28
N SER A 890 21.56 -25.59 35.28
CA SER A 890 21.57 -24.62 34.19
C SER A 890 21.43 -25.29 32.82
N THR A 891 20.94 -24.55 31.83
CA THR A 891 20.80 -25.03 30.45
C THR A 891 20.81 -23.87 29.46
N ALA A 892 21.31 -24.09 28.24
CA ALA A 892 21.20 -23.13 27.15
C ALA A 892 19.86 -23.24 26.38
N ASP A 893 19.13 -24.34 26.57
CA ASP A 893 17.82 -24.56 25.97
C ASP A 893 16.73 -23.76 26.70
N THR A 894 15.58 -23.55 26.05
CA THR A 894 14.40 -22.89 26.64
C THR A 894 13.42 -23.86 27.29
N ALA A 895 13.88 -25.08 27.57
CA ALA A 895 13.08 -26.15 28.14
C ALA A 895 13.93 -27.06 29.02
N ILE A 896 13.35 -27.57 30.12
CA ILE A 896 14.02 -28.57 30.96
C ILE A 896 13.04 -29.46 31.74
N ASP A 897 13.44 -30.71 31.95
CA ASP A 897 12.82 -31.60 32.93
C ASP A 897 13.48 -31.42 34.30
N VAL A 898 12.77 -30.81 35.25
CA VAL A 898 13.21 -30.75 36.65
C VAL A 898 12.94 -32.10 37.31
N THR A 899 14.00 -32.83 37.66
CA THR A 899 13.93 -34.22 38.16
C THR A 899 14.31 -34.34 39.64
N GLY A 900 14.02 -35.49 40.25
CA GLY A 900 14.35 -35.75 41.66
C GLY A 900 13.34 -35.18 42.65
N LEU A 901 12.18 -34.74 42.16
CA LEU A 901 11.12 -34.15 42.98
C LEU A 901 10.29 -35.23 43.69
N THR A 902 9.69 -34.91 44.83
CA THR A 902 8.77 -35.85 45.51
C THR A 902 7.37 -35.79 44.90
N ASN A 903 6.85 -36.92 44.41
CA ASN A 903 5.50 -37.01 43.84
C ASN A 903 4.41 -36.47 44.78
N ASN A 904 3.40 -35.84 44.18
CA ASN A 904 2.23 -35.26 44.84
C ASN A 904 2.53 -34.09 45.80
N VAL A 905 3.77 -33.61 45.89
CA VAL A 905 4.15 -32.37 46.59
C VAL A 905 4.09 -31.20 45.61
N LEU A 906 3.57 -30.04 46.03
CA LEU A 906 3.50 -28.86 45.16
C LEU A 906 4.83 -28.13 45.24
N TYR A 907 5.44 -27.88 44.10
CA TYR A 907 6.64 -27.07 43.97
C TYR A 907 6.31 -25.78 43.23
N ASP A 908 7.03 -24.72 43.59
CA ASP A 908 7.13 -23.49 42.82
C ASP A 908 8.45 -23.55 42.03
N PHE A 909 8.42 -23.15 40.77
CA PHE A 909 9.54 -23.12 39.84
C PHE A 909 9.72 -21.72 39.27
N THR A 910 10.97 -21.32 39.04
CA THR A 910 11.33 -20.06 38.36
C THR A 910 12.67 -20.23 37.63
N VAL A 911 12.99 -19.29 36.75
CA VAL A 911 14.17 -19.29 35.88
C VAL A 911 14.82 -17.91 35.90
N THR A 912 16.15 -17.85 35.85
CA THR A 912 16.92 -16.62 35.64
C THR A 912 17.78 -16.76 34.37
N GLY A 913 18.17 -15.64 33.77
CA GLY A 913 19.24 -15.56 32.78
C GLY A 913 20.61 -15.35 33.45
N SER A 914 21.60 -16.14 33.06
CA SER A 914 22.98 -16.06 33.52
C SER A 914 23.83 -15.32 32.47
N TYR A 915 24.48 -14.25 32.89
CA TYR A 915 25.30 -13.37 32.05
C TYR A 915 26.77 -13.36 32.54
N PRO A 916 27.75 -12.92 31.74
CA PRO A 916 29.17 -12.99 32.11
C PRO A 916 29.52 -12.27 33.43
N ASN A 917 28.75 -11.24 33.80
CA ASN A 917 29.05 -10.37 34.94
C ASN A 917 27.94 -10.32 36.00
N TYR A 918 26.77 -10.91 35.75
CA TYR A 918 25.63 -10.92 36.69
C TYR A 918 24.64 -12.04 36.35
N GLU A 919 23.71 -12.31 37.27
CA GLU A 919 22.54 -13.15 37.04
C GLU A 919 21.30 -12.27 37.19
N SER A 920 20.33 -12.41 36.29
CA SER A 920 19.10 -11.61 36.31
C SER A 920 18.22 -11.94 37.53
N GLY A 921 17.11 -11.19 37.68
CA GLY A 921 16.05 -11.55 38.62
C GLY A 921 15.35 -12.87 38.28
N TYR A 922 14.45 -13.32 39.17
CA TYR A 922 13.59 -14.48 38.96
C TYR A 922 12.43 -14.12 38.03
N ALA A 923 12.23 -14.92 36.97
CA ALA A 923 11.01 -14.88 36.16
C ALA A 923 9.76 -15.16 37.02
N PRO A 924 8.56 -14.73 36.58
CA PRO A 924 7.31 -15.09 37.22
C PRO A 924 7.20 -16.59 37.48
N LYS A 925 6.91 -16.98 38.73
CA LYS A 925 6.92 -18.39 39.15
C LYS A 925 5.73 -19.17 38.58
N VAL A 926 5.92 -20.48 38.40
CA VAL A 926 4.85 -21.44 38.11
C VAL A 926 4.84 -22.56 39.15
N SER A 927 3.68 -23.17 39.42
CA SER A 927 3.56 -24.22 40.43
C SER A 927 2.97 -25.52 39.87
N GLU A 928 3.57 -26.67 40.17
CA GLU A 928 3.04 -27.99 39.77
C GLU A 928 3.45 -29.12 40.74
N ARG A 929 2.65 -30.20 40.75
CA ARG A 929 2.92 -31.47 41.44
C ARG A 929 3.43 -32.53 40.46
N PRO A 930 4.62 -33.12 40.68
CA PRO A 930 5.06 -34.30 39.95
C PRO A 930 4.23 -35.54 40.33
N GLY A 931 4.22 -36.55 39.46
CA GLY A 931 3.57 -37.84 39.66
C GLY A 931 2.51 -38.15 38.60
N MET A 932 2.31 -39.44 38.33
CA MET A 932 1.35 -39.91 37.33
C MET A 932 0.05 -40.36 38.00
N PRO A 933 -1.15 -39.86 37.59
CA PRO A 933 -2.40 -40.46 38.01
C PRO A 933 -2.61 -41.80 37.29
N GLN A 934 -3.11 -42.82 37.98
CA GLN A 934 -3.44 -44.11 37.37
C GLN A 934 -4.79 -44.58 37.90
N LEU A 935 -5.80 -44.61 37.03
CA LEU A 935 -7.11 -45.14 37.36
C LEU A 935 -7.18 -46.64 37.10
N ALA A 936 -7.62 -47.41 38.09
CA ALA A 936 -8.02 -48.80 37.93
C ALA A 936 -9.45 -48.98 38.44
N TYR A 937 -10.20 -49.89 37.82
CA TYR A 937 -11.57 -50.22 38.21
C TYR A 937 -11.79 -51.74 38.17
N ASP A 938 -12.56 -52.26 39.13
CA ASP A 938 -12.85 -53.69 39.35
C ASP A 938 -14.38 -53.84 39.29
N PRO A 939 -14.97 -54.70 38.41
CA PRO A 939 -14.37 -55.88 37.74
C PRO A 939 -13.83 -55.74 36.31
N GLY A 940 -13.48 -54.54 35.82
CA GLY A 940 -12.94 -54.38 34.45
C GLY A 940 -13.98 -54.48 33.32
N SER A 941 -15.09 -55.19 33.54
CA SER A 941 -16.30 -55.23 32.71
C SER A 941 -17.54 -55.38 33.59
N TYR A 942 -18.53 -54.49 33.48
CA TYR A 942 -19.73 -54.50 34.32
C TYR A 942 -20.91 -55.15 33.57
N SER A 943 -21.44 -56.24 34.08
CA SER A 943 -22.62 -56.94 33.51
C SER A 943 -23.61 -57.23 34.63
N LEU A 944 -24.86 -56.77 34.47
CA LEU A 944 -25.92 -56.95 35.46
C LEU A 944 -26.91 -58.00 34.95
N ILE A 945 -27.06 -59.11 35.69
CA ILE A 945 -28.09 -60.12 35.40
C ILE A 945 -29.11 -60.06 36.53
N ILE A 946 -30.35 -59.68 36.22
CA ILE A 946 -31.45 -59.77 37.17
C ILE A 946 -31.91 -61.24 37.20
N PRO A 947 -31.80 -61.96 38.33
CA PRO A 947 -32.21 -63.35 38.40
C PRO A 947 -33.70 -63.52 38.13
N ALA A 948 -34.09 -64.63 37.51
CA ALA A 948 -35.50 -64.93 37.28
C ALA A 948 -36.28 -64.96 38.61
N ALA A 949 -37.36 -64.17 38.69
CA ALA A 949 -38.23 -63.91 39.85
C ALA A 949 -37.84 -62.75 40.80
N GLU A 950 -36.79 -61.98 40.50
CA GLU A 950 -36.44 -60.73 41.21
C GLU A 950 -36.75 -59.49 40.34
N ASP A 951 -37.16 -58.38 40.98
CA ASP A 951 -37.49 -57.13 40.28
C ASP A 951 -36.27 -56.16 40.18
N SER A 952 -35.20 -56.38 40.97
CA SER A 952 -33.96 -55.57 40.95
C SER A 952 -32.75 -56.27 41.61
N ILE A 953 -31.53 -55.83 41.30
CA ILE A 953 -30.27 -56.24 41.95
C ILE A 953 -29.40 -54.99 42.25
N VAL A 954 -28.58 -55.06 43.31
CA VAL A 954 -27.58 -54.02 43.67
C VAL A 954 -26.20 -54.66 43.70
N GLU A 955 -25.25 -54.07 42.97
CA GLU A 955 -23.84 -54.52 42.88
C GLU A 955 -22.91 -53.33 43.16
N ASP A 956 -21.77 -53.59 43.81
CA ASP A 956 -20.77 -52.57 44.15
C ASP A 956 -19.73 -52.42 43.02
N PHE A 957 -19.39 -51.18 42.67
CA PHE A 957 -18.32 -50.85 41.71
C PHE A 957 -17.19 -50.11 42.42
N THR A 958 -15.96 -50.62 42.33
CA THR A 958 -14.80 -50.02 43.01
C THR A 958 -13.86 -49.33 42.02
N LEU A 959 -13.52 -48.07 42.31
CA LEU A 959 -12.45 -47.33 41.63
C LEU A 959 -11.27 -47.13 42.57
N THR A 960 -10.06 -47.35 42.06
CA THR A 960 -8.81 -47.12 42.79
C THR A 960 -7.87 -46.23 42.00
N ASN A 961 -7.25 -45.26 42.68
CA ASN A 961 -6.15 -44.48 42.13
C ASN A 961 -4.83 -45.14 42.53
N ASN A 962 -4.25 -45.92 41.63
CA ASN A 962 -2.96 -46.60 41.83
C ASN A 962 -1.77 -45.71 41.42
N GLY A 963 -2.04 -44.46 41.03
CA GLY A 963 -1.03 -43.49 40.62
C GLY A 963 -0.26 -42.89 41.79
N SER A 964 0.83 -42.17 41.47
CA SER A 964 1.65 -41.45 42.44
C SER A 964 1.21 -40.01 42.70
N ARG A 965 0.12 -39.56 42.07
CA ARG A 965 -0.55 -38.25 42.27
C ARG A 965 -2.04 -38.46 42.52
N ASN A 966 -2.68 -37.54 43.24
CA ASN A 966 -4.14 -37.55 43.42
C ASN A 966 -4.87 -37.51 42.07
N LEU A 967 -5.89 -38.35 41.92
CA LEU A 967 -6.75 -38.41 40.75
C LEU A 967 -8.08 -37.73 41.08
N ASN A 968 -8.46 -36.72 40.30
CA ASN A 968 -9.79 -36.13 40.35
C ASN A 968 -10.71 -36.92 39.41
N VAL A 969 -11.72 -37.61 39.96
CA VAL A 969 -12.72 -38.36 39.19
C VAL A 969 -14.09 -37.73 39.40
N THR A 970 -14.77 -37.37 38.32
CA THR A 970 -16.15 -36.88 38.34
C THR A 970 -17.05 -37.89 37.64
N PHE A 971 -18.10 -38.35 38.32
CA PHE A 971 -19.18 -39.14 37.70
C PHE A 971 -20.34 -38.19 37.37
N PRO A 972 -20.45 -37.67 36.13
CA PRO A 972 -21.64 -36.93 35.75
C PRO A 972 -22.84 -37.88 35.91
N ARG A 973 -23.89 -37.42 36.60
CA ARG A 973 -25.13 -38.18 36.74
C ARG A 973 -25.63 -38.47 35.32
N GLY A 974 -25.58 -39.73 34.88
CA GLY A 974 -26.22 -40.15 33.64
C GLY A 974 -27.65 -39.63 33.64
N ASN A 975 -28.02 -38.91 32.58
CA ASN A 975 -29.24 -38.12 32.52
C ASN A 975 -30.45 -38.97 32.97
N SER A 976 -31.03 -38.67 34.13
CA SER A 976 -32.15 -39.43 34.70
C SER A 976 -33.46 -39.27 33.91
N GLU A 977 -33.39 -38.71 32.70
CA GLU A 977 -34.50 -38.34 31.82
C GLU A 977 -34.39 -38.92 30.39
N SER A 978 -33.46 -39.83 30.08
CA SER A 978 -33.46 -40.45 28.74
C SER A 978 -34.34 -41.71 28.72
N GLY A 979 -35.55 -41.60 28.16
CA GLY A 979 -36.46 -42.73 27.89
C GLY A 979 -35.96 -43.74 26.84
N ASN A 980 -34.65 -43.90 26.64
CA ASN A 980 -34.02 -44.78 25.65
C ASN A 980 -32.72 -45.43 26.19
N ALA A 981 -32.32 -46.56 25.60
CA ALA A 981 -31.03 -47.22 25.81
C ALA A 981 -30.09 -46.95 24.61
N TYR A 982 -28.80 -46.73 24.85
CA TYR A 982 -27.76 -46.60 23.82
C TYR A 982 -26.92 -47.89 23.71
N PHE A 983 -26.56 -48.26 22.49
CA PHE A 983 -25.70 -49.40 22.15
C PHE A 983 -24.55 -48.92 21.27
N ASP A 984 -23.31 -49.30 21.60
CA ASP A 984 -22.10 -48.81 20.93
C ASP A 984 -21.74 -49.52 19.62
N GLY A 985 -22.45 -50.62 19.29
CA GLY A 985 -22.21 -51.46 18.12
C GLY A 985 -21.21 -52.60 18.33
N SER A 986 -20.73 -52.82 19.55
CA SER A 986 -19.73 -53.84 19.88
C SER A 986 -19.92 -54.40 21.30
N GLY A 987 -20.64 -55.51 21.43
CA GLY A 987 -20.73 -56.26 22.69
C GLY A 987 -21.88 -55.82 23.61
N ASP A 988 -22.43 -54.62 23.39
CA ASP A 988 -23.60 -54.12 24.11
C ASP A 988 -24.90 -54.82 23.68
N TYR A 989 -25.67 -55.32 24.65
CA TYR A 989 -27.05 -55.79 24.44
C TYR A 989 -27.80 -55.83 25.77
N VAL A 990 -29.13 -55.83 25.69
CA VAL A 990 -30.00 -56.10 26.84
C VAL A 990 -30.72 -57.42 26.60
N ALA A 991 -30.55 -58.39 27.50
CA ALA A 991 -31.26 -59.66 27.43
C ALA A 991 -32.41 -59.69 28.44
N TYR A 992 -33.62 -59.91 27.96
CA TYR A 992 -34.76 -60.26 28.82
C TYR A 992 -34.68 -61.73 29.26
N GLY A 993 -33.85 -62.54 28.61
CA GLY A 993 -33.69 -63.96 28.93
C GLY A 993 -34.71 -64.84 28.21
N HIS A 994 -34.63 -66.15 28.47
CA HIS A 994 -35.57 -67.12 27.91
C HIS A 994 -36.81 -67.25 28.81
N HIS A 995 -37.99 -67.10 28.21
CA HIS A 995 -39.27 -67.33 28.88
C HIS A 995 -40.24 -68.10 27.99
N ASP A 996 -40.88 -69.13 28.55
CA ASP A 996 -41.79 -70.04 27.84
C ASP A 996 -42.99 -69.35 27.18
N HIS A 997 -43.44 -68.20 27.71
CA HIS A 997 -44.57 -67.44 27.17
C HIS A 997 -44.23 -66.65 25.89
N LEU A 998 -42.94 -66.59 25.53
CA LEU A 998 -42.45 -65.96 24.31
C LEU A 998 -42.21 -66.98 23.17
N ASP A 999 -42.74 -68.20 23.32
CA ASP A 999 -42.66 -69.31 22.37
C ASP A 999 -44.06 -69.84 22.05
N GLY A 1000 -44.23 -70.53 20.91
CA GLY A 1000 -45.50 -71.17 20.55
C GLY A 1000 -46.65 -70.21 20.21
N MET A 1001 -46.36 -68.93 19.97
CA MET A 1001 -47.37 -67.91 19.68
C MET A 1001 -48.01 -68.14 18.30
N ASP A 1002 -49.34 -68.01 18.21
CA ASP A 1002 -50.13 -68.14 16.97
C ASP A 1002 -50.32 -66.80 16.21
N ALA A 1003 -49.96 -65.68 16.85
CA ALA A 1003 -49.80 -64.34 16.27
C ALA A 1003 -48.68 -63.59 17.03
N LEU A 1004 -48.19 -62.46 16.51
CA LEU A 1004 -47.09 -61.71 17.12
C LEU A 1004 -47.13 -60.23 16.71
N THR A 1005 -46.86 -59.34 17.65
CA THR A 1005 -46.46 -57.96 17.39
C THR A 1005 -45.15 -57.64 18.10
N LEU A 1006 -44.19 -57.06 17.37
CA LEU A 1006 -42.99 -56.41 17.93
C LEU A 1006 -43.05 -54.92 17.60
N GLU A 1007 -42.90 -54.06 18.61
CA GLU A 1007 -42.75 -52.62 18.40
C GLU A 1007 -41.59 -52.00 19.19
N CYS A 1008 -40.95 -50.98 18.64
CA CYS A 1008 -39.98 -50.15 19.32
C CYS A 1008 -39.76 -48.80 18.61
N TRP A 1009 -39.26 -47.81 19.33
CA TRP A 1009 -38.57 -46.67 18.75
C TRP A 1009 -37.11 -47.03 18.47
N LEU A 1010 -36.62 -46.80 17.25
CA LEU A 1010 -35.26 -47.11 16.80
C LEU A 1010 -34.58 -45.86 16.21
N TYR A 1011 -33.35 -45.59 16.64
CA TYR A 1011 -32.45 -44.57 16.09
C TYR A 1011 -31.13 -45.24 15.74
N ARG A 1012 -30.87 -45.52 14.46
CA ARG A 1012 -29.65 -46.21 14.04
C ARG A 1012 -28.52 -45.25 13.72
N GLU A 1013 -27.29 -45.63 14.07
CA GLU A 1013 -26.06 -44.90 13.75
C GLU A 1013 -25.12 -45.73 12.84
N ASN A 1014 -25.25 -47.06 12.83
CA ASN A 1014 -24.52 -47.94 11.92
C ASN A 1014 -25.31 -48.27 10.64
N ASN A 1015 -24.55 -48.55 9.57
CA ASN A 1015 -25.04 -49.17 8.33
C ASN A 1015 -24.65 -50.66 8.32
N GLY A 1016 -25.30 -51.46 7.47
CA GLY A 1016 -25.00 -52.88 7.32
C GLY A 1016 -26.01 -53.78 8.03
N HIS A 1017 -25.75 -55.08 8.06
CA HIS A 1017 -26.64 -56.06 8.68
C HIS A 1017 -26.50 -56.04 10.20
N PHE A 1018 -27.58 -55.67 10.90
CA PHE A 1018 -27.68 -55.76 12.35
C PHE A 1018 -29.10 -56.16 12.77
N GLU A 1019 -29.20 -56.86 13.89
CA GLU A 1019 -30.48 -57.30 14.43
C GLU A 1019 -30.68 -56.64 15.79
N PHE A 1020 -31.86 -56.09 16.05
CA PHE A 1020 -32.04 -55.19 17.19
C PHE A 1020 -33.13 -55.64 18.17
N MET A 1021 -34.03 -56.54 17.79
CA MET A 1021 -35.10 -57.01 18.68
C MET A 1021 -35.63 -58.39 18.26
N GLY A 1022 -35.50 -59.40 19.13
CA GLY A 1022 -36.07 -60.73 18.89
C GLY A 1022 -35.34 -61.85 19.62
N LYS A 1023 -35.70 -63.11 19.31
CA LYS A 1023 -35.05 -64.29 19.89
C LYS A 1023 -33.95 -64.82 19.00
N ASN A 1024 -34.26 -65.17 17.76
CA ASN A 1024 -33.31 -65.67 16.77
C ASN A 1024 -34.04 -65.75 15.42
N HIS A 1025 -33.32 -65.73 14.30
CA HIS A 1025 -33.92 -65.89 12.95
C HIS A 1025 -34.75 -67.17 12.80
N ARG A 1026 -34.49 -68.20 13.63
CA ARG A 1026 -35.26 -69.45 13.66
C ARG A 1026 -36.55 -69.41 14.48
N ASN A 1027 -36.78 -68.35 15.26
CA ASN A 1027 -38.02 -68.13 16.01
C ASN A 1027 -38.74 -66.92 15.43
N TYR A 1028 -38.23 -65.73 15.75
CA TYR A 1028 -38.65 -64.45 15.18
C TYR A 1028 -37.59 -63.40 15.50
N GLN A 1029 -37.35 -62.51 14.55
CA GLN A 1029 -36.34 -61.46 14.72
C GLN A 1029 -36.64 -60.26 13.82
N PHE A 1030 -36.59 -59.08 14.42
CA PHE A 1030 -36.61 -57.78 13.75
C PHE A 1030 -35.18 -57.32 13.45
N TYR A 1031 -34.91 -56.97 12.19
CA TYR A 1031 -33.55 -56.61 11.77
C TYR A 1031 -33.53 -55.64 10.60
N ILE A 1032 -32.37 -55.03 10.41
CA ILE A 1032 -32.02 -54.23 9.24
C ILE A 1032 -30.99 -55.02 8.43
N GLU A 1033 -31.25 -55.21 7.14
CA GLU A 1033 -30.34 -55.91 6.24
C GLU A 1033 -29.22 -54.98 5.75
N SER A 1034 -28.17 -55.52 5.15
CA SER A 1034 -27.00 -54.79 4.62
C SER A 1034 -27.34 -53.66 3.64
N ASN A 1035 -28.53 -53.68 3.05
CA ASN A 1035 -29.07 -52.63 2.19
C ASN A 1035 -29.83 -51.52 2.95
N ASN A 1036 -29.84 -51.57 4.29
CA ASN A 1036 -30.52 -50.70 5.24
C ASN A 1036 -32.06 -50.67 5.14
N TYR A 1037 -32.66 -51.70 4.54
CA TYR A 1037 -34.11 -51.90 4.54
C TYR A 1037 -34.56 -52.73 5.73
N VAL A 1038 -35.80 -52.52 6.16
CA VAL A 1038 -36.43 -53.27 7.27
C VAL A 1038 -36.81 -54.68 6.82
N TYR A 1039 -36.36 -55.68 7.58
CA TYR A 1039 -36.67 -57.08 7.35
C TYR A 1039 -37.17 -57.76 8.61
N PHE A 1040 -37.82 -58.92 8.42
CA PHE A 1040 -38.32 -59.73 9.52
C PHE A 1040 -38.11 -61.21 9.24
N TYR A 1041 -37.63 -61.95 10.24
CA TYR A 1041 -37.57 -63.41 10.22
C TYR A 1041 -38.73 -64.01 11.01
N LYS A 1042 -39.31 -65.10 10.50
CA LYS A 1042 -40.23 -65.97 11.24
C LYS A 1042 -39.88 -67.43 11.02
N GLY A 1043 -39.69 -68.16 12.11
CA GLY A 1043 -39.53 -69.61 12.10
C GLY A 1043 -40.85 -70.36 11.85
N TYR A 1044 -40.74 -71.59 11.37
CA TYR A 1044 -41.84 -72.56 11.31
C TYR A 1044 -41.32 -73.99 11.37
N GLY A 1045 -42.20 -74.98 11.59
CA GLY A 1045 -41.83 -76.40 11.56
C GLY A 1045 -41.43 -76.97 12.92
N ASN A 1046 -40.64 -78.06 12.92
CA ASN A 1046 -40.28 -78.80 14.13
C ASN A 1046 -38.82 -78.53 14.58
N PRO A 1047 -38.45 -78.83 15.84
CA PRO A 1047 -37.14 -78.45 16.43
C PRO A 1047 -35.89 -78.97 15.71
N GLN A 1048 -36.03 -79.94 14.80
CA GLN A 1048 -34.93 -80.45 13.98
C GLN A 1048 -34.86 -79.81 12.58
N SER A 1049 -35.81 -78.93 12.21
CA SER A 1049 -35.86 -78.26 10.90
C SER A 1049 -35.20 -76.88 10.94
N ASN A 1050 -34.39 -76.55 9.93
CA ASN A 1050 -33.83 -75.20 9.72
C ASN A 1050 -34.79 -74.33 8.90
N SER A 1051 -36.06 -74.28 9.32
CA SER A 1051 -37.16 -73.72 8.55
C SER A 1051 -37.53 -72.32 9.05
N TYR A 1052 -37.30 -71.31 8.22
CA TYR A 1052 -37.70 -69.93 8.47
C TYR A 1052 -38.09 -69.24 7.16
N GLN A 1053 -38.94 -68.22 7.27
CA GLN A 1053 -39.23 -67.26 6.21
C GLN A 1053 -38.61 -65.91 6.58
N SER A 1054 -38.21 -65.17 5.56
CA SER A 1054 -37.68 -63.81 5.66
C SER A 1054 -38.44 -62.92 4.70
N TRP A 1055 -38.84 -61.73 5.14
CA TRP A 1055 -39.49 -60.75 4.29
C TRP A 1055 -38.66 -59.47 4.19
N ASN A 1056 -38.42 -59.04 2.95
CA ASN A 1056 -37.98 -57.68 2.65
C ASN A 1056 -39.22 -56.79 2.54
N THR A 1057 -39.32 -55.76 3.38
CA THR A 1057 -40.47 -54.84 3.34
C THR A 1057 -40.31 -53.72 2.31
N SER A 1058 -39.12 -53.57 1.72
CA SER A 1058 -38.73 -52.46 0.83
C SER A 1058 -38.89 -51.08 1.47
N TYR A 1059 -38.96 -51.00 2.81
CA TYR A 1059 -38.93 -49.74 3.55
C TYR A 1059 -37.51 -49.42 4.07
N TYR A 1060 -36.94 -48.31 3.60
CA TYR A 1060 -35.59 -47.86 3.95
C TYR A 1060 -35.62 -46.99 5.21
N ILE A 1061 -34.69 -47.21 6.14
CA ILE A 1061 -34.56 -46.42 7.36
C ILE A 1061 -33.27 -45.60 7.28
N ASN A 1062 -33.33 -44.27 7.39
CA ASN A 1062 -32.12 -43.43 7.43
C ASN A 1062 -31.41 -43.53 8.78
N ALA A 1063 -30.09 -43.34 8.77
CA ALA A 1063 -29.31 -43.19 9.99
C ALA A 1063 -29.60 -41.84 10.65
N ASN A 1064 -29.28 -41.74 11.94
CA ASN A 1064 -29.30 -40.52 12.73
C ASN A 1064 -30.68 -39.85 12.88
N GLN A 1065 -31.77 -40.62 12.79
CA GLN A 1065 -33.12 -40.16 13.14
C GLN A 1065 -34.00 -41.27 13.74
N TRP A 1066 -35.03 -40.86 14.50
CA TRP A 1066 -35.95 -41.77 15.19
C TRP A 1066 -37.05 -42.29 14.26
N TYR A 1067 -37.34 -43.58 14.37
CA TYR A 1067 -38.49 -44.23 13.76
C TYR A 1067 -39.21 -45.10 14.78
N HIS A 1068 -40.54 -45.04 14.83
CA HIS A 1068 -41.34 -46.05 15.52
C HIS A 1068 -41.64 -47.19 14.55
N LEU A 1069 -41.18 -48.39 14.84
CA LEU A 1069 -41.37 -49.56 13.98
C LEU A 1069 -42.29 -50.54 14.69
N ALA A 1070 -43.32 -51.04 13.99
CA ALA A 1070 -44.15 -52.14 14.49
C ALA A 1070 -44.40 -53.19 13.40
N MET A 1071 -44.06 -54.44 13.68
CA MET A 1071 -44.30 -55.58 12.78
C MET A 1071 -45.33 -56.50 13.40
N THR A 1072 -46.40 -56.80 12.65
CA THR A 1072 -47.45 -57.74 13.08
C THR A 1072 -47.51 -58.97 12.20
N TRP A 1073 -47.88 -60.10 12.79
CA TRP A 1073 -48.12 -61.37 12.14
C TRP A 1073 -49.40 -62.01 12.68
N GLU A 1074 -50.33 -62.41 11.82
CA GLU A 1074 -51.51 -63.19 12.17
C GLU A 1074 -51.93 -64.10 11.00
N GLY A 1075 -52.05 -65.40 11.25
CA GLY A 1075 -52.38 -66.38 10.22
C GLY A 1075 -51.34 -66.38 9.09
N SER A 1076 -51.76 -66.09 7.85
CA SER A 1076 -50.83 -65.95 6.72
C SER A 1076 -50.39 -64.52 6.44
N THR A 1077 -50.80 -63.55 7.26
CA THR A 1077 -50.59 -62.12 6.97
C THR A 1077 -49.50 -61.52 7.87
N MET A 1078 -48.59 -60.76 7.26
CA MET A 1078 -47.60 -59.90 7.92
C MET A 1078 -47.88 -58.44 7.58
N LYS A 1079 -47.67 -57.50 8.50
CA LYS A 1079 -47.76 -56.06 8.22
C LYS A 1079 -46.68 -55.27 8.93
N LEU A 1080 -46.11 -54.28 8.23
CA LEU A 1080 -45.20 -53.29 8.80
C LEU A 1080 -45.91 -51.95 8.94
N TYR A 1081 -45.72 -51.34 10.11
CA TYR A 1081 -46.07 -49.97 10.39
C TYR A 1081 -44.81 -49.18 10.74
N VAL A 1082 -44.67 -48.00 10.16
CA VAL A 1082 -43.56 -47.07 10.44
C VAL A 1082 -44.15 -45.72 10.83
N ASN A 1083 -43.76 -45.19 11.99
CA ASN A 1083 -44.32 -43.97 12.59
C ASN A 1083 -45.85 -44.01 12.71
N GLY A 1084 -46.41 -45.20 12.95
CA GLY A 1084 -47.86 -45.42 13.07
C GLY A 1084 -48.60 -45.62 11.74
N GLU A 1085 -47.96 -45.36 10.61
CA GLU A 1085 -48.53 -45.55 9.26
C GLU A 1085 -48.32 -46.98 8.78
N HIS A 1086 -49.33 -47.58 8.17
CA HIS A 1086 -49.22 -48.90 7.53
C HIS A 1086 -48.50 -48.80 6.18
N VAL A 1087 -47.32 -49.39 6.05
CA VAL A 1087 -46.46 -49.19 4.87
C VAL A 1087 -46.24 -50.45 4.03
N TRP A 1088 -46.51 -51.65 4.56
CA TRP A 1088 -46.26 -52.90 3.83
C TRP A 1088 -47.09 -54.08 4.37
N THR A 1089 -47.48 -55.01 3.48
CA THR A 1089 -48.20 -56.26 3.80
C THR A 1089 -47.66 -57.43 2.97
N ALA A 1090 -47.58 -58.63 3.57
CA ALA A 1090 -47.46 -59.90 2.86
C ALA A 1090 -48.52 -60.89 3.31
N SER A 1091 -48.93 -61.82 2.43
CA SER A 1091 -50.05 -62.75 2.67
C SER A 1091 -49.68 -64.22 2.54
N ASP A 1092 -48.38 -64.52 2.52
CA ASP A 1092 -47.78 -65.82 2.27
C ASP A 1092 -47.00 -66.38 3.47
N ALA A 1093 -47.23 -65.82 4.66
CA ALA A 1093 -46.61 -66.34 5.87
C ALA A 1093 -47.16 -67.72 6.25
N GLN A 1094 -46.28 -68.60 6.71
CA GLN A 1094 -46.67 -69.88 7.26
C GLN A 1094 -47.51 -69.65 8.51
N SER A 1095 -48.75 -70.11 8.47
CA SER A 1095 -49.76 -69.91 9.53
C SER A 1095 -49.57 -70.80 10.76
N GLY A 1096 -48.55 -71.65 10.78
CA GLY A 1096 -48.20 -72.43 11.97
C GLY A 1096 -47.58 -71.54 13.06
N PRO A 1097 -47.73 -71.93 14.35
CA PRO A 1097 -47.20 -71.19 15.48
C PRO A 1097 -45.71 -70.93 15.35
N ILE A 1098 -45.26 -69.86 16.02
CA ILE A 1098 -43.83 -69.61 16.21
C ILE A 1098 -43.22 -70.83 16.89
N PRO A 1099 -42.17 -71.41 16.32
CA PRO A 1099 -41.59 -72.62 16.85
C PRO A 1099 -40.92 -72.36 18.21
N ASN A 1100 -41.05 -73.33 19.12
CA ASN A 1100 -40.28 -73.38 20.36
C ASN A 1100 -38.93 -74.07 20.13
N PHE A 1101 -38.12 -73.48 19.23
CA PHE A 1101 -36.76 -73.96 18.97
C PHE A 1101 -35.82 -73.39 20.00
N TYR A 1102 -34.83 -74.21 20.41
CA TYR A 1102 -33.65 -73.89 21.23
C TYR A 1102 -33.84 -72.64 22.09
N GLN A 1103 -34.07 -72.82 23.39
CA GLN A 1103 -34.43 -71.81 24.41
C GLN A 1103 -33.57 -70.51 24.41
N TYR A 1104 -33.58 -69.74 23.32
CA TYR A 1104 -32.81 -68.53 23.13
C TYR A 1104 -33.45 -67.41 23.95
N SER A 1105 -32.60 -66.48 24.38
CA SER A 1105 -33.04 -65.28 25.06
C SER A 1105 -33.72 -64.32 24.09
N PHE A 1106 -34.70 -63.56 24.58
CA PHE A 1106 -35.20 -62.39 23.87
C PHE A 1106 -34.22 -61.23 24.13
N ASP A 1107 -33.53 -60.80 23.08
CA ASP A 1107 -32.46 -59.82 23.18
C ASP A 1107 -32.79 -58.54 22.40
N LEU A 1108 -32.30 -57.44 22.95
CA LEU A 1108 -32.34 -56.10 22.41
C LEU A 1108 -30.91 -55.67 22.07
N GLY A 1109 -30.70 -55.15 20.86
CA GLY A 1109 -29.40 -54.68 20.39
C GLY A 1109 -28.51 -55.74 19.72
N ARG A 1110 -28.97 -56.99 19.60
CA ARG A 1110 -28.29 -58.05 18.84
C ARG A 1110 -29.24 -59.17 18.39
N ARG A 1111 -28.71 -60.17 17.67
CA ARG A 1111 -29.35 -61.47 17.50
C ARG A 1111 -29.35 -62.25 18.80
N GLY A 1112 -30.51 -62.71 19.27
CA GLY A 1112 -30.56 -63.48 20.50
C GLY A 1112 -29.85 -64.85 20.38
N GLY A 1113 -29.12 -65.18 21.44
CA GLY A 1113 -28.31 -66.40 21.55
C GLY A 1113 -26.98 -66.41 20.77
N GLU A 1114 -26.64 -65.35 20.03
CA GLU A 1114 -25.41 -65.26 19.22
C GLU A 1114 -24.61 -63.99 19.56
N ASN A 1115 -23.27 -64.07 19.57
CA ASN A 1115 -22.39 -62.91 19.79
C ASN A 1115 -22.06 -62.22 18.45
N SER A 1116 -23.08 -61.81 17.72
CA SER A 1116 -22.94 -61.21 16.38
C SER A 1116 -24.12 -60.29 16.05
N TYR A 1117 -23.92 -59.42 15.05
CA TYR A 1117 -24.93 -58.51 14.49
C TYR A 1117 -25.40 -57.41 15.46
N TYR A 1118 -24.44 -56.79 16.15
CA TYR A 1118 -24.69 -55.72 17.13
C TYR A 1118 -25.24 -54.45 16.48
N PHE A 1119 -26.25 -53.87 17.13
CA PHE A 1119 -26.83 -52.58 16.80
C PHE A 1119 -25.99 -51.44 17.40
N LYS A 1120 -25.76 -50.39 16.62
CA LYS A 1120 -25.23 -49.12 17.13
C LYS A 1120 -26.29 -48.04 17.03
N GLY A 1121 -26.64 -47.44 18.16
CA GLY A 1121 -27.62 -46.37 18.21
C GLY A 1121 -28.50 -46.44 19.46
N LYS A 1122 -29.69 -45.85 19.39
CA LYS A 1122 -30.61 -45.71 20.53
C LYS A 1122 -31.91 -46.46 20.29
N MET A 1123 -32.48 -47.04 21.34
CA MET A 1123 -33.77 -47.73 21.29
C MET A 1123 -34.65 -47.39 22.49
N ALA A 1124 -35.95 -47.24 22.28
CA ALA A 1124 -36.92 -46.94 23.33
C ALA A 1124 -38.22 -47.74 23.18
N GLU A 1125 -38.93 -47.89 24.29
CA GLU A 1125 -40.28 -48.49 24.38
C GLU A 1125 -40.43 -49.84 23.66
N ALA A 1126 -39.43 -50.70 23.72
CA ALA A 1126 -39.48 -52.02 23.08
C ALA A 1126 -40.54 -52.90 23.75
N ARG A 1127 -41.48 -53.45 22.96
CA ARG A 1127 -42.55 -54.34 23.43
C ARG A 1127 -42.77 -55.53 22.49
N VAL A 1128 -43.06 -56.68 23.07
CA VAL A 1128 -43.49 -57.90 22.39
C VAL A 1128 -44.81 -58.38 22.98
N TRP A 1129 -45.78 -58.68 22.14
CA TRP A 1129 -47.05 -59.26 22.57
C TRP A 1129 -47.70 -60.07 21.45
N ASN A 1130 -48.64 -60.93 21.82
CA ASN A 1130 -49.52 -61.69 20.93
C ASN A 1130 -50.96 -61.37 21.34
#